data_AF-K9DBK9-F1
#
_entry.id   AF-K9DBK9-F1
#
_cell.length_a   1.000
_cell.length_b   1.000
_cell.length_c   1.000
_cell.angle_alpha   90.00
_cell.angle_beta   90.00
_cell.angle_gamma   90.00
#
_symmetry.space_group_name_H-M   'P 1'
#
loop_
_entity.id
_entity.type
_entity.pdbx_description
1 polymer ?
#
loop_
_entity_poly.entity_id
_entity_poly.type
_entity_poly.pdbx_seq_one_letter_code
_entity_poly.pdbx_strand_id
1 'polypeptide(L)'
;MQKRWTGAGQPMAWKIVCGSLAATLTLLFTPAHASSPGDPLAPAGRWEGATSGSASTPPMGWSSWNAFRTEVDEGKVLGAAQTLVDSGLARLGYQHVNIDDGWWLKRRTGDGRLQIRTNIFPSAATGGPAGTSFKPFTDKLHAMGLKAGIYTDIGRNACSQAYDLHSPNLPQGTTAEREVGLEGHVTQDINLYFKEWGFDYIKIDACGLADFLPDSDLVKKQDYRAAPPLIERGSINRTDVKAVRARYEDVAAALKEARPNNDYVLSICAWGMANVRTWGKDVGNLWRTSADITPSWTSMLHNFDSAAKRALYAGPGHWNDPDILHIGHGAFDAANPVEVRSHFSLWAMINAPLLISYDLRNGPASFLGVLGNADVVALNQDKAGHQGVIAYDSDDAQIIVKTLGIGERKAVALFNRGASPAPVTLLASHLKLSDSAPVLLRDLWSKESTTFTGEKAFTLAPHETLVFEATGKRQLENGVYLSEIPGSVNVAVDGARQPQLDPTVHRMIDPWSSTRSGGSRPQYAGWGGAQADTTPYGQSLQVAGQVFESGLGVLSNSRLQVKNDGSHAQLTASVGVDDSTEDTRQPVRFYVYGDGKLLAESAPVAFGARAPLLKADVRGVKLIELVVRGSQAADASPVVATWGDARLTHAAGSPATVQRR
;
A
#
# COMPACT_ATOMS: atom_id res chain seq x y z
N MET A 1 -60.77 40.08 -44.62
CA MET A 1 -62.23 40.33 -44.67
C MET A 1 -62.75 40.53 -43.25
N GLN A 2 -63.54 41.58 -43.06
CA GLN A 2 -63.99 42.15 -41.78
C GLN A 2 -65.17 41.39 -41.13
N LYS A 3 -65.25 41.48 -39.79
CA LYS A 3 -66.41 41.79 -38.90
C LYS A 3 -66.27 41.01 -37.58
N ARG A 4 -66.01 41.64 -36.41
CA ARG A 4 -66.96 42.29 -35.44
C ARG A 4 -68.12 41.39 -35.02
N TRP A 5 -68.61 41.31 -33.78
CA TRP A 5 -68.26 41.63 -32.37
C TRP A 5 -69.52 41.18 -31.55
N THR A 6 -69.49 41.22 -30.20
CA THR A 6 -70.61 41.07 -29.21
C THR A 6 -70.98 39.62 -28.81
N GLY A 7 -71.29 39.24 -27.57
CA GLY A 7 -71.41 39.94 -26.28
C GLY A 7 -72.21 39.07 -25.29
N ALA A 8 -71.69 38.93 -24.06
CA ALA A 8 -72.28 38.59 -22.75
C ALA A 8 -73.58 37.76 -22.58
N GLY A 9 -73.53 36.79 -21.64
CA GLY A 9 -74.72 36.21 -20.97
C GLY A 9 -74.37 35.13 -19.92
N GLN A 10 -74.39 35.50 -18.65
CA GLN A 10 -74.48 34.61 -17.46
C GLN A 10 -75.95 34.57 -16.99
N PRO A 11 -76.47 33.51 -16.31
CA PRO A 11 -76.16 33.28 -14.89
C PRO A 11 -76.15 31.83 -14.33
N MET A 12 -75.50 31.77 -13.16
CA MET A 12 -75.42 30.84 -12.02
C MET A 12 -76.42 29.68 -11.82
N ALA A 13 -75.88 28.50 -11.43
CA ALA A 13 -75.98 27.80 -10.11
C ALA A 13 -75.63 26.31 -10.34
N TRP A 14 -74.75 25.61 -9.59
CA TRP A 14 -74.71 25.40 -8.15
C TRP A 14 -73.29 24.98 -7.68
N LYS A 15 -73.06 25.19 -6.38
CA LYS A 15 -71.83 25.03 -5.60
C LYS A 15 -71.36 23.57 -5.47
N ILE A 16 -70.06 23.32 -5.63
CA ILE A 16 -69.28 22.41 -4.77
C ILE A 16 -67.95 23.07 -4.46
N VAL A 17 -67.65 23.12 -3.17
CA VAL A 17 -66.43 23.63 -2.54
C VAL A 17 -65.34 22.57 -2.64
N CYS A 18 -64.16 22.93 -3.13
CA CYS A 18 -62.88 22.33 -2.74
C CYS A 18 -61.78 23.38 -2.95
N GLY A 19 -61.13 23.76 -1.85
CA GLY A 19 -60.10 24.80 -1.81
C GLY A 19 -58.77 24.30 -2.35
N SER A 20 -58.11 25.15 -3.13
CA SER A 20 -56.73 24.97 -3.57
C SER A 20 -55.84 25.93 -2.77
N LEU A 21 -55.12 25.41 -1.77
CA LEU A 21 -53.98 26.11 -1.17
C LEU A 21 -52.83 26.10 -2.20
N ALA A 22 -52.51 27.27 -2.73
CA ALA A 22 -51.25 27.50 -3.43
C ALA A 22 -50.15 27.69 -2.37
N ALA A 23 -49.37 26.64 -2.10
CA ALA A 23 -48.15 26.73 -1.31
C ALA A 23 -46.97 26.97 -2.26
N THR A 24 -46.54 28.22 -2.36
CA THR A 24 -45.28 28.63 -3.00
C THR A 24 -44.13 28.10 -2.15
N LEU A 25 -43.53 26.98 -2.57
CA LEU A 25 -42.35 26.40 -1.93
C LEU A 25 -41.10 27.19 -2.38
N THR A 26 -40.78 28.26 -1.67
CA THR A 26 -39.45 28.91 -1.77
C THR A 26 -38.40 27.95 -1.24
N LEU A 27 -37.70 27.26 -2.16
CA LEU A 27 -36.48 26.51 -1.88
C LEU A 27 -35.40 27.51 -1.42
N LEU A 28 -35.19 27.59 -0.11
CA LEU A 28 -34.01 28.20 0.48
C LEU A 28 -32.82 27.31 0.13
N PHE A 29 -32.09 27.67 -0.93
CA PHE A 29 -30.73 27.18 -1.14
C PHE A 29 -29.87 27.74 -0.01
N THR A 30 -29.65 26.95 1.04
CA THR A 30 -28.52 27.18 1.93
C THR A 30 -27.26 26.91 1.11
N PRO A 31 -26.35 27.87 0.90
CA PRO A 31 -25.06 27.56 0.35
C PRO A 31 -24.41 26.56 1.30
N ALA A 32 -24.06 25.38 0.78
CA ALA A 32 -23.16 24.49 1.46
C ALA A 32 -21.93 25.33 1.82
N HIS A 33 -21.75 25.60 3.11
CA HIS A 33 -20.55 26.27 3.57
C HIS A 33 -19.41 25.33 3.19
N ALA A 34 -18.64 25.71 2.17
CA ALA A 34 -17.32 25.15 1.98
C ALA A 34 -16.57 25.44 3.28
N SER A 35 -16.50 24.44 4.16
CA SER A 35 -15.66 24.50 5.34
C SER A 35 -14.28 24.88 4.85
N SER A 36 -13.78 26.05 5.26
CA SER A 36 -12.37 26.38 5.09
C SER A 36 -11.58 25.14 5.52
N PRO A 37 -10.72 24.56 4.66
CA PRO A 37 -10.02 23.35 5.03
C PRO A 37 -9.31 23.63 6.36
N GLY A 38 -9.65 22.86 7.39
CA GLY A 38 -9.03 22.99 8.69
C GLY A 38 -7.51 22.85 8.54
N ASP A 39 -6.75 23.46 9.44
CA ASP A 39 -5.29 23.32 9.45
C ASP A 39 -4.91 21.83 9.46
N PRO A 40 -4.26 21.28 8.40
CA PRO A 40 -3.94 19.86 8.29
C PRO A 40 -2.94 19.41 9.36
N LEU A 41 -2.27 20.35 10.04
CA LEU A 41 -1.32 20.10 11.12
C LEU A 41 -1.94 20.30 12.51
N ALA A 42 -3.23 20.68 12.61
CA ALA A 42 -3.93 20.66 13.89
C ALA A 42 -3.96 19.21 14.41
N PRO A 43 -3.80 18.95 15.72
CA PRO A 43 -3.82 17.59 16.23
C PRO A 43 -5.20 16.94 16.03
N ALA A 44 -5.23 15.69 15.56
CA ALA A 44 -6.47 14.96 15.29
C ALA A 44 -7.15 14.45 16.55
N GLY A 45 -6.37 14.11 17.58
CA GLY A 45 -6.84 13.41 18.78
C GLY A 45 -7.44 12.02 18.54
N ARG A 46 -7.34 11.50 17.32
CA ARG A 46 -7.79 10.16 16.91
C ARG A 46 -6.84 9.61 15.85
N TRP A 47 -6.71 8.28 15.83
CA TRP A 47 -5.92 7.59 14.81
C TRP A 47 -6.57 7.76 13.42
N GLU A 48 -5.78 8.18 12.43
CA GLU A 48 -6.21 8.42 11.05
C GLU A 48 -5.66 7.39 10.05
N GLY A 49 -4.87 6.40 10.50
CA GLY A 49 -4.46 5.28 9.64
C GLY A 49 -5.63 4.34 9.31
N ALA A 50 -5.53 3.57 8.23
CA ALA A 50 -6.60 2.70 7.73
C ALA A 50 -7.22 1.81 8.83
N THR A 51 -8.55 1.81 8.92
CA THR A 51 -9.32 0.97 9.86
C THR A 51 -10.49 0.23 9.20
N SER A 52 -10.70 0.43 7.89
CA SER A 52 -11.71 -0.27 7.08
C SER A 52 -11.08 -1.39 6.26
N GLY A 53 -11.88 -2.39 5.89
CA GLY A 53 -11.42 -3.62 5.27
C GLY A 53 -10.74 -4.60 6.24
N SER A 54 -10.36 -5.76 5.72
CA SER A 54 -9.86 -6.93 6.44
C SER A 54 -8.43 -7.27 6.00
N ALA A 55 -7.46 -6.48 6.48
CA ALA A 55 -6.03 -6.68 6.20
C ALA A 55 -5.15 -6.37 7.43
N SER A 56 -5.52 -6.91 8.60
CA SER A 56 -4.77 -6.68 9.84
C SER A 56 -3.32 -7.19 9.79
N THR A 57 -3.06 -8.16 8.91
CA THR A 57 -1.74 -8.60 8.44
C THR A 57 -1.72 -8.50 6.90
N PRO A 58 -0.54 -8.55 6.25
CA PRO A 58 -0.47 -8.53 4.80
C PRO A 58 -1.29 -9.67 4.19
N PRO A 59 -2.15 -9.42 3.17
CA PRO A 59 -2.89 -10.48 2.51
C PRO A 59 -1.97 -11.55 1.90
N MET A 60 -2.34 -12.83 2.06
CA MET A 60 -1.61 -13.96 1.46
C MET A 60 -2.56 -14.80 0.61
N GLY A 61 -2.07 -15.32 -0.52
CA GLY A 61 -2.91 -16.08 -1.43
C GLY A 61 -2.26 -16.39 -2.77
N TRP A 62 -3.10 -16.44 -3.81
CA TRP A 62 -2.71 -16.73 -5.18
C TRP A 62 -3.45 -15.79 -6.14
N SER A 63 -2.79 -15.38 -7.22
CA SER A 63 -3.35 -14.58 -8.31
C SER A 63 -3.13 -15.25 -9.66
N SER A 64 -4.13 -15.22 -10.54
CA SER A 64 -4.14 -15.99 -11.79
C SER A 64 -3.29 -15.43 -12.92
N TRP A 65 -2.90 -14.16 -12.87
CA TRP A 65 -2.38 -13.45 -14.05
C TRP A 65 -1.11 -14.06 -14.65
N ASN A 66 -0.05 -14.25 -13.87
CA ASN A 66 1.21 -14.77 -14.41
C ASN A 66 1.10 -16.23 -14.87
N ALA A 67 0.19 -17.01 -14.27
CA ALA A 67 -0.04 -18.39 -14.64
C ALA A 67 -0.81 -18.52 -15.95
N PHE A 68 -1.85 -17.70 -16.16
CA PHE A 68 -2.86 -17.96 -17.18
C PHE A 68 -3.22 -16.76 -18.06
N ARG A 69 -2.82 -15.54 -17.71
CA ARG A 69 -3.26 -14.29 -18.37
C ARG A 69 -4.79 -14.29 -18.53
N THR A 70 -5.30 -13.92 -19.72
CA THR A 70 -6.75 -13.98 -20.00
C THR A 70 -7.27 -15.39 -20.27
N GLU A 71 -6.41 -16.41 -20.37
CA GLU A 71 -6.79 -17.82 -20.54
C GLU A 71 -7.10 -18.51 -19.21
N VAL A 72 -7.32 -17.75 -18.14
CA VAL A 72 -7.86 -18.26 -16.88
C VAL A 72 -9.21 -18.96 -17.12
N ASP A 73 -9.45 -20.06 -16.40
CA ASP A 73 -10.74 -20.76 -16.42
C ASP A 73 -11.06 -21.34 -15.03
N GLU A 74 -12.33 -21.69 -14.81
CA GLU A 74 -12.83 -22.17 -13.53
C GLU A 74 -12.09 -23.42 -13.03
N GLY A 75 -11.75 -24.36 -13.93
CA GLY A 75 -11.06 -25.59 -13.57
C GLY A 75 -9.62 -25.31 -13.10
N LYS A 76 -8.92 -24.39 -13.77
CA LYS A 76 -7.59 -23.92 -13.37
C LYS A 76 -7.63 -23.27 -11.99
N VAL A 77 -8.57 -22.36 -11.75
CA VAL A 77 -8.65 -21.62 -10.49
C VAL A 77 -9.06 -22.53 -9.33
N LEU A 78 -10.08 -23.38 -9.51
CA LEU A 78 -10.49 -24.34 -8.48
C LEU A 78 -9.39 -25.38 -8.21
N GLY A 79 -8.63 -25.78 -9.24
CA GLY A 79 -7.46 -26.65 -9.07
C GLY A 79 -6.36 -26.00 -8.23
N ALA A 80 -6.02 -24.73 -8.50
CA ALA A 80 -5.06 -23.98 -7.69
C ALA A 80 -5.54 -23.80 -6.25
N ALA A 81 -6.83 -23.50 -6.05
CA ALA A 81 -7.47 -23.43 -4.75
C ALA A 81 -7.37 -24.76 -3.99
N GLN A 82 -7.59 -25.89 -4.66
CA GLN A 82 -7.47 -27.22 -4.06
C GLN A 82 -6.03 -27.50 -3.64
N THR A 83 -5.04 -27.12 -4.46
CA THR A 83 -3.62 -27.24 -4.09
C THR A 83 -3.27 -26.42 -2.84
N LEU A 84 -3.82 -25.21 -2.66
CA LEU A 84 -3.61 -24.43 -1.42
C LEU A 84 -4.10 -25.19 -0.18
N VAL A 85 -5.26 -25.85 -0.28
CA VAL A 85 -5.83 -26.65 0.81
C VAL A 85 -5.01 -27.90 1.07
N ASP A 86 -4.72 -28.68 0.03
CA ASP A 86 -4.06 -29.99 0.12
C ASP A 86 -2.61 -29.88 0.59
N SER A 87 -1.89 -28.86 0.12
CA SER A 87 -0.51 -28.59 0.55
C SER A 87 -0.42 -28.04 1.98
N GLY A 88 -1.52 -27.58 2.55
CA GLY A 88 -1.56 -26.94 3.86
C GLY A 88 -1.21 -25.45 3.85
N LEU A 89 -0.91 -24.85 2.70
CA LEU A 89 -0.67 -23.41 2.57
C LEU A 89 -1.88 -22.59 3.03
N ALA A 90 -3.10 -23.04 2.77
CA ALA A 90 -4.31 -22.39 3.27
C ALA A 90 -4.35 -22.30 4.81
N ARG A 91 -3.89 -23.35 5.52
CA ARG A 91 -3.77 -23.35 6.99
C ARG A 91 -2.67 -22.42 7.49
N LEU A 92 -1.64 -22.19 6.68
CA LEU A 92 -0.54 -21.28 6.99
C LEU A 92 -0.90 -19.80 6.75
N GLY A 93 -1.99 -19.53 6.01
CA GLY A 93 -2.52 -18.18 5.81
C GLY A 93 -2.81 -17.79 4.36
N TYR A 94 -2.41 -18.60 3.37
CA TYR A 94 -2.66 -18.35 1.95
C TYR A 94 -4.15 -18.59 1.60
N GLN A 95 -4.99 -17.60 1.86
CA GLN A 95 -6.45 -17.74 1.84
C GLN A 95 -7.10 -17.06 0.63
N HIS A 96 -6.47 -16.06 0.03
CA HIS A 96 -7.04 -15.35 -1.11
C HIS A 96 -6.80 -16.09 -2.43
N VAL A 97 -7.86 -16.32 -3.21
CA VAL A 97 -7.81 -16.87 -4.57
C VAL A 97 -8.36 -15.80 -5.51
N ASN A 98 -7.46 -15.09 -6.17
CA ASN A 98 -7.77 -13.91 -6.95
C ASN A 98 -7.81 -14.26 -8.44
N ILE A 99 -8.97 -14.03 -9.08
CA ILE A 99 -9.06 -14.00 -10.54
C ILE A 99 -8.65 -12.61 -11.04
N ASP A 100 -7.71 -12.59 -11.97
CA ASP A 100 -7.26 -11.37 -12.65
C ASP A 100 -8.03 -11.16 -13.98
N ASP A 101 -7.52 -10.34 -14.90
CA ASP A 101 -8.18 -9.96 -16.16
C ASP A 101 -8.56 -11.18 -17.06
N GLY A 102 -9.60 -11.03 -17.88
CA GLY A 102 -10.08 -12.02 -18.87
C GLY A 102 -11.43 -12.68 -18.55
N TRP A 103 -11.96 -12.48 -17.35
CA TRP A 103 -13.17 -13.18 -16.88
C TRP A 103 -14.49 -12.66 -17.46
N TRP A 104 -14.54 -11.37 -17.82
CA TRP A 104 -15.72 -10.72 -18.39
C TRP A 104 -15.91 -11.08 -19.87
N LEU A 105 -17.16 -11.19 -20.29
CA LEU A 105 -17.53 -11.23 -21.69
C LEU A 105 -17.75 -9.81 -22.24
N LYS A 106 -18.64 -9.05 -21.59
CA LYS A 106 -19.05 -7.68 -21.95
C LYS A 106 -20.04 -7.08 -20.95
N ARG A 107 -20.37 -5.80 -21.08
CA ARG A 107 -21.55 -5.19 -20.44
C ARG A 107 -22.84 -5.51 -21.22
N ARG A 108 -23.92 -5.73 -20.49
CA ARG A 108 -25.26 -5.95 -21.06
C ARG A 108 -25.87 -4.62 -21.49
N THR A 109 -26.36 -4.58 -22.73
CA THR A 109 -27.13 -3.44 -23.25
C THR A 109 -28.41 -3.23 -22.43
N GLY A 110 -28.70 -1.97 -22.09
CA GLY A 110 -29.92 -1.56 -21.40
C GLY A 110 -29.68 -1.19 -19.93
N ASP A 111 -28.96 -2.01 -19.18
CA ASP A 111 -28.71 -1.79 -17.75
C ASP A 111 -27.24 -1.78 -17.34
N GLY A 112 -26.31 -2.01 -18.28
CA GLY A 112 -24.87 -1.91 -18.03
C GLY A 112 -24.29 -3.03 -17.17
N ARG A 113 -25.08 -4.05 -16.80
CA ARG A 113 -24.61 -5.16 -15.93
C ARG A 113 -23.50 -5.95 -16.63
N LEU A 114 -22.45 -6.30 -15.90
CA LEU A 114 -21.39 -7.17 -16.42
C LEU A 114 -21.88 -8.60 -16.65
N GLN A 115 -21.56 -9.13 -17.82
CA GLN A 115 -21.78 -10.52 -18.20
C GLN A 115 -20.47 -11.29 -18.15
N ILE A 116 -20.52 -12.48 -17.53
CA ILE A 116 -19.36 -13.36 -17.34
C ILE A 116 -19.18 -14.25 -18.56
N ARG A 117 -17.93 -14.60 -18.86
CA ARG A 117 -17.59 -15.52 -19.93
C ARG A 117 -17.84 -16.98 -19.52
N THR A 118 -19.06 -17.49 -19.75
CA THR A 118 -19.50 -18.80 -19.23
C THR A 118 -18.89 -20.01 -19.92
N ASN A 119 -18.18 -19.86 -21.05
CA ASN A 119 -17.45 -20.97 -21.66
C ASN A 119 -16.19 -21.36 -20.87
N ILE A 120 -15.56 -20.40 -20.19
CA ILE A 120 -14.40 -20.61 -19.30
C ILE A 120 -14.80 -20.64 -17.83
N PHE A 121 -15.93 -20.02 -17.46
CA PHE A 121 -16.54 -20.10 -16.12
C PHE A 121 -17.94 -20.74 -16.20
N PRO A 122 -18.06 -22.05 -16.41
CA PRO A 122 -19.34 -22.73 -16.64
C PRO A 122 -20.31 -22.61 -15.47
N SER A 123 -19.85 -22.53 -14.22
CA SER A 123 -20.77 -22.37 -13.09
C SER A 123 -21.47 -21.01 -13.07
N ALA A 124 -20.98 -20.03 -13.84
CA ALA A 124 -21.61 -18.73 -13.94
C ALA A 124 -22.87 -18.70 -14.81
N ALA A 125 -23.13 -19.77 -15.58
CA ALA A 125 -24.34 -19.92 -16.40
C ALA A 125 -25.57 -20.29 -15.54
N THR A 126 -26.15 -19.30 -14.86
CA THR A 126 -27.28 -19.51 -13.93
C THR A 126 -28.66 -19.43 -14.56
N GLY A 127 -28.78 -19.00 -15.83
CA GLY A 127 -30.02 -19.06 -16.62
C GLY A 127 -31.16 -18.11 -16.17
N GLY A 128 -30.96 -17.33 -15.11
CA GLY A 128 -31.95 -16.37 -14.61
C GLY A 128 -31.96 -15.02 -15.36
N PRO A 129 -32.85 -14.08 -14.97
CA PRO A 129 -32.94 -12.75 -15.59
C PRO A 129 -31.64 -11.91 -15.54
N ALA A 130 -30.75 -12.23 -14.60
CA ALA A 130 -29.43 -11.63 -14.48
C ALA A 130 -28.42 -12.13 -15.54
N GLY A 131 -28.75 -13.18 -16.29
CA GLY A 131 -27.90 -13.82 -17.28
C GLY A 131 -26.81 -14.70 -16.65
N THR A 132 -25.85 -14.07 -15.96
CA THR A 132 -24.68 -14.75 -15.38
C THR A 132 -24.42 -14.32 -13.93
N SER A 133 -23.83 -15.20 -13.11
CA SER A 133 -23.45 -14.89 -11.73
C SER A 133 -22.22 -15.66 -11.26
N PHE A 134 -21.27 -15.00 -10.59
CA PHE A 134 -20.13 -15.68 -9.97
C PHE A 134 -20.44 -16.33 -8.63
N LYS A 135 -21.65 -16.14 -8.07
CA LYS A 135 -22.02 -16.70 -6.77
C LYS A 135 -21.75 -18.22 -6.65
N PRO A 136 -22.09 -19.08 -7.63
CA PRO A 136 -21.74 -20.50 -7.53
C PRO A 136 -20.23 -20.77 -7.50
N PHE A 137 -19.43 -19.94 -8.16
CA PHE A 137 -17.97 -20.04 -8.16
C PHE A 137 -17.37 -19.60 -6.82
N THR A 138 -17.80 -18.46 -6.27
CA THR A 138 -17.33 -17.99 -4.96
C THR A 138 -17.79 -18.93 -3.84
N ASP A 139 -19.00 -19.48 -3.92
CA ASP A 139 -19.52 -20.42 -2.92
C ASP A 139 -18.68 -21.70 -2.87
N LYS A 140 -18.13 -22.17 -4.01
CA LYS A 140 -17.16 -23.28 -4.03
C LYS A 140 -15.88 -22.90 -3.29
N LEU A 141 -15.31 -21.72 -3.53
CA LEU A 141 -14.09 -21.26 -2.83
C LEU A 141 -14.35 -21.08 -1.33
N HIS A 142 -15.49 -20.51 -0.94
CA HIS A 142 -15.88 -20.34 0.46
C HIS A 142 -16.10 -21.68 1.17
N ALA A 143 -16.68 -22.68 0.49
CA ALA A 143 -16.84 -24.03 1.02
C ALA A 143 -15.48 -24.72 1.30
N MET A 144 -14.41 -24.29 0.63
CA MET A 144 -13.03 -24.73 0.89
C MET A 144 -12.36 -23.95 2.04
N GLY A 145 -13.04 -22.96 2.62
CA GLY A 145 -12.49 -22.06 3.63
C GLY A 145 -11.60 -20.95 3.06
N LEU A 146 -11.63 -20.72 1.75
CA LEU A 146 -10.84 -19.70 1.06
C LEU A 146 -11.66 -18.42 0.84
N LYS A 147 -10.96 -17.37 0.39
CA LYS A 147 -11.50 -16.04 0.09
C LYS A 147 -11.42 -15.78 -1.41
N ALA A 148 -12.51 -15.31 -2.01
CA ALA A 148 -12.56 -15.05 -3.45
C ALA A 148 -12.14 -13.61 -3.76
N GLY A 149 -11.21 -13.42 -4.69
CA GLY A 149 -10.81 -12.09 -5.17
C GLY A 149 -11.14 -11.87 -6.64
N ILE A 150 -11.48 -10.63 -6.99
CA ILE A 150 -11.80 -10.20 -8.35
C ILE A 150 -10.90 -9.05 -8.81
N TYR A 151 -10.73 -8.92 -10.12
CA TYR A 151 -10.04 -7.81 -10.77
C TYR A 151 -11.03 -6.91 -11.52
N THR A 152 -10.76 -5.61 -11.53
CA THR A 152 -11.39 -4.60 -12.40
C THR A 152 -10.43 -3.42 -12.63
N ASP A 153 -10.87 -2.44 -13.41
CA ASP A 153 -10.14 -1.18 -13.67
C ASP A 153 -11.00 0.01 -13.23
N ILE A 154 -10.38 1.04 -12.68
CA ILE A 154 -11.06 2.23 -12.16
C ILE A 154 -11.64 3.14 -13.27
N GLY A 155 -11.10 3.06 -14.49
CA GLY A 155 -11.58 3.78 -15.66
C GLY A 155 -12.60 2.97 -16.46
N ARG A 156 -12.68 3.19 -17.78
CA ARG A 156 -13.67 2.49 -18.65
C ARG A 156 -13.21 1.13 -19.14
N ASN A 157 -11.92 0.90 -19.29
CA ASN A 157 -11.38 -0.28 -19.97
C ASN A 157 -10.23 -0.85 -19.15
N ALA A 158 -10.09 -2.18 -19.17
CA ALA A 158 -9.08 -2.91 -18.43
C ALA A 158 -7.69 -2.86 -19.09
N CYS A 159 -6.65 -3.26 -18.35
CA CYS A 159 -5.29 -3.26 -18.87
C CYS A 159 -5.06 -4.24 -20.03
N SER A 160 -5.70 -5.41 -20.05
CA SER A 160 -5.59 -6.34 -21.19
C SER A 160 -6.04 -5.70 -22.50
N GLN A 161 -7.01 -4.77 -22.45
CA GLN A 161 -7.49 -4.03 -23.61
C GLN A 161 -6.49 -3.01 -24.15
N ALA A 162 -5.39 -2.72 -23.44
CA ALA A 162 -4.30 -1.86 -23.88
C ALA A 162 -2.99 -2.64 -24.14
N TYR A 163 -2.66 -3.60 -23.26
CA TYR A 163 -1.35 -4.26 -23.23
C TYR A 163 -1.36 -5.72 -23.66
N ASP A 164 -2.53 -6.34 -23.86
CA ASP A 164 -2.66 -7.73 -24.29
C ASP A 164 -3.64 -7.88 -25.46
N LEU A 165 -3.49 -7.04 -26.48
CA LEU A 165 -4.43 -6.96 -27.62
C LEU A 165 -4.58 -8.26 -28.43
N HIS A 166 -3.68 -9.22 -28.26
CA HIS A 166 -3.71 -10.52 -28.92
C HIS A 166 -4.27 -11.64 -28.03
N SER A 167 -4.66 -11.32 -26.79
CA SER A 167 -5.23 -12.29 -25.87
C SER A 167 -6.61 -12.78 -26.35
N PRO A 168 -6.93 -14.08 -26.20
CA PRO A 168 -8.15 -14.66 -26.75
C PRO A 168 -9.44 -14.20 -26.05
N ASN A 169 -9.35 -13.71 -24.81
CA ASN A 169 -10.51 -13.45 -23.95
C ASN A 169 -10.71 -11.96 -23.60
N LEU A 170 -10.46 -11.06 -24.55
CA LEU A 170 -10.82 -9.64 -24.41
C LEU A 170 -12.35 -9.41 -24.46
N PRO A 171 -12.87 -8.33 -23.85
CA PRO A 171 -14.28 -7.94 -23.95
C PRO A 171 -14.79 -7.86 -25.39
N GLN A 172 -16.05 -8.25 -25.62
CA GLN A 172 -16.64 -8.38 -26.96
C GLN A 172 -17.83 -7.45 -27.18
N GLY A 173 -18.14 -7.17 -28.45
CA GLY A 173 -19.29 -6.38 -28.86
C GLY A 173 -18.94 -4.94 -29.24
N THR A 174 -19.93 -4.05 -29.15
CA THR A 174 -19.79 -2.62 -29.40
C THR A 174 -18.83 -1.95 -28.41
N THR A 175 -18.40 -0.72 -28.69
CA THR A 175 -17.53 0.05 -27.78
C THR A 175 -18.12 0.15 -26.38
N ALA A 176 -19.41 0.47 -26.24
CA ALA A 176 -20.07 0.55 -24.94
C ALA A 176 -20.14 -0.81 -24.21
N GLU A 177 -20.31 -1.91 -24.94
CA GLU A 177 -20.30 -3.26 -24.36
C GLU A 177 -18.89 -3.68 -23.87
N ARG A 178 -17.83 -3.15 -24.49
CA ARG A 178 -16.43 -3.46 -24.14
C ARG A 178 -15.86 -2.59 -23.01
N GLU A 179 -16.55 -1.54 -22.60
CA GLU A 179 -16.13 -0.67 -21.48
C GLU A 179 -16.45 -1.33 -20.12
N VAL A 180 -15.67 -2.35 -19.74
CA VAL A 180 -15.92 -3.21 -18.56
C VAL A 180 -15.39 -2.66 -17.23
N GLY A 181 -14.68 -1.53 -17.23
CA GLY A 181 -14.18 -0.87 -16.01
C GLY A 181 -15.24 -0.06 -15.27
N LEU A 182 -14.93 0.40 -14.06
CA LEU A 182 -15.87 0.98 -13.10
C LEU A 182 -16.42 2.37 -13.46
N GLU A 183 -15.81 3.11 -14.39
CA GLU A 183 -16.25 4.47 -14.70
C GLU A 183 -17.72 4.51 -15.17
N GLY A 184 -18.56 5.23 -14.42
CA GLY A 184 -20.01 5.31 -14.65
C GLY A 184 -20.82 4.21 -13.96
N HIS A 185 -20.18 3.19 -13.38
CA HIS A 185 -20.82 2.00 -12.80
C HIS A 185 -20.34 1.64 -11.39
N VAL A 186 -19.54 2.48 -10.71
CA VAL A 186 -18.91 2.19 -9.40
C VAL A 186 -19.87 1.52 -8.40
N THR A 187 -20.97 2.16 -8.00
CA THR A 187 -21.91 1.60 -7.02
C THR A 187 -22.60 0.33 -7.52
N GLN A 188 -22.94 0.28 -8.82
CA GLN A 188 -23.59 -0.89 -9.43
C GLN A 188 -22.67 -2.11 -9.38
N ASP A 189 -21.43 -1.95 -9.84
CA ASP A 189 -20.48 -3.05 -9.96
C ASP A 189 -19.92 -3.48 -8.60
N ILE A 190 -19.71 -2.55 -7.67
CA ILE A 190 -19.32 -2.92 -6.31
C ILE A 190 -20.45 -3.70 -5.60
N ASN A 191 -21.71 -3.31 -5.77
CA ASN A 191 -22.83 -4.12 -5.28
C ASN A 191 -22.90 -5.49 -5.97
N LEU A 192 -22.64 -5.56 -7.27
CA LEU A 192 -22.60 -6.80 -8.02
C LEU A 192 -21.52 -7.74 -7.49
N TYR A 193 -20.28 -7.28 -7.39
CA TYR A 193 -19.14 -8.10 -6.96
C TYR A 193 -19.29 -8.55 -5.52
N PHE A 194 -19.67 -7.63 -4.64
CA PHE A 194 -19.73 -7.93 -3.22
C PHE A 194 -21.11 -8.50 -2.84
N LYS A 195 -22.22 -7.78 -3.00
CA LYS A 195 -23.52 -8.27 -2.50
C LYS A 195 -24.05 -9.49 -3.25
N GLU A 196 -23.96 -9.48 -4.58
CA GLU A 196 -24.58 -10.53 -5.39
C GLU A 196 -23.65 -11.71 -5.65
N TRP A 197 -22.38 -11.45 -5.97
CA TRP A 197 -21.41 -12.49 -6.31
C TRP A 197 -20.61 -12.97 -5.12
N GLY A 198 -20.53 -12.25 -4.01
CA GLY A 198 -19.90 -12.75 -2.79
C GLY A 198 -18.37 -12.73 -2.80
N PHE A 199 -17.73 -11.81 -3.53
CA PHE A 199 -16.27 -11.62 -3.43
C PHE A 199 -15.86 -11.00 -2.08
N ASP A 200 -14.61 -11.25 -1.68
CA ASP A 200 -13.96 -10.78 -0.44
C ASP A 200 -12.77 -9.85 -0.72
N TYR A 201 -12.25 -9.83 -1.94
CA TYR A 201 -11.07 -9.08 -2.33
C TYR A 201 -11.31 -8.43 -3.69
N ILE A 202 -10.83 -7.21 -3.89
CA ILE A 202 -10.83 -6.55 -5.20
C ILE A 202 -9.47 -5.90 -5.49
N LYS A 203 -8.88 -6.25 -6.64
CA LYS A 203 -7.77 -5.51 -7.26
C LYS A 203 -8.37 -4.53 -8.26
N ILE A 204 -7.98 -3.26 -8.16
CA ILE A 204 -8.48 -2.19 -9.04
C ILE A 204 -7.32 -1.50 -9.73
N ASP A 205 -7.18 -1.76 -11.01
CA ASP A 205 -6.19 -1.17 -11.90
C ASP A 205 -6.53 0.26 -12.35
N ALA A 206 -5.62 0.89 -13.07
CA ALA A 206 -5.77 2.27 -13.54
C ALA A 206 -5.47 2.51 -15.03
N CYS A 207 -5.43 1.48 -15.88
CA CYS A 207 -5.15 1.64 -17.31
C CYS A 207 -6.20 2.51 -18.00
N GLY A 208 -7.46 2.41 -17.58
CA GLY A 208 -8.54 3.26 -18.06
C GLY A 208 -8.30 4.76 -17.80
N LEU A 209 -7.42 5.12 -16.86
CA LEU A 209 -7.03 6.52 -16.57
C LEU A 209 -5.74 6.97 -17.26
N ALA A 210 -4.99 6.05 -17.86
CA ALA A 210 -3.62 6.28 -18.33
C ALA A 210 -3.44 6.06 -19.83
N ASP A 211 -4.09 5.05 -20.42
CA ASP A 211 -3.62 4.47 -21.69
C ASP A 211 -4.56 4.68 -22.88
N PHE A 212 -5.83 5.02 -22.62
CA PHE A 212 -6.85 5.25 -23.66
C PHE A 212 -6.87 6.72 -24.13
N LEU A 213 -5.70 7.20 -24.55
CA LEU A 213 -5.45 8.60 -24.88
C LEU A 213 -6.12 9.03 -26.19
N PRO A 214 -6.55 10.31 -26.32
CA PRO A 214 -6.97 10.88 -27.58
C PRO A 214 -5.89 10.70 -28.63
N ASP A 215 -6.31 10.38 -29.86
CA ASP A 215 -5.44 10.19 -31.02
C ASP A 215 -4.44 9.03 -30.98
N SER A 216 -4.41 8.23 -29.91
CA SER A 216 -3.55 7.04 -29.85
C SER A 216 -3.93 5.99 -30.90
N ASP A 217 -2.92 5.25 -31.37
CA ASP A 217 -3.12 4.10 -32.25
C ASP A 217 -4.06 3.06 -31.63
N LEU A 218 -3.96 2.87 -30.32
CA LEU A 218 -4.83 1.97 -29.55
C LEU A 218 -6.30 2.35 -29.75
N VAL A 219 -6.66 3.58 -29.41
CA VAL A 219 -8.04 4.09 -29.52
C VAL A 219 -8.54 4.04 -30.96
N LYS A 220 -7.72 4.47 -31.93
CA LYS A 220 -8.10 4.50 -33.35
C LYS A 220 -8.32 3.12 -33.94
N LYS A 221 -7.42 2.17 -33.66
CA LYS A 221 -7.47 0.82 -34.25
C LYS A 221 -8.50 -0.08 -33.58
N GLN A 222 -8.75 0.13 -32.29
CA GLN A 222 -9.66 -0.70 -31.50
C GLN A 222 -11.04 -0.06 -31.28
N ASP A 223 -11.29 1.14 -31.79
CA ASP A 223 -12.54 1.89 -31.64
C ASP A 223 -12.95 2.08 -30.17
N TYR A 224 -12.00 2.47 -29.32
CA TYR A 224 -12.26 2.79 -27.91
C TYR A 224 -12.65 4.26 -27.73
N ARG A 225 -13.35 4.56 -26.64
CA ARG A 225 -13.63 5.96 -26.27
C ARG A 225 -12.42 6.58 -25.58
N ALA A 226 -11.82 7.58 -26.20
CA ALA A 226 -10.70 8.30 -25.62
C ALA A 226 -11.11 9.14 -24.40
N ALA A 227 -10.13 9.37 -23.51
CA ALA A 227 -10.20 10.36 -22.45
C ALA A 227 -8.81 10.97 -22.21
N PRO A 228 -8.71 12.28 -21.91
CA PRO A 228 -7.46 12.84 -21.40
C PRO A 228 -6.97 12.05 -20.17
N PRO A 229 -5.66 11.76 -20.06
CA PRO A 229 -5.15 10.95 -18.97
C PRO A 229 -5.23 11.70 -17.64
N LEU A 230 -5.61 10.98 -16.59
CA LEU A 230 -5.38 11.45 -15.22
C LEU A 230 -4.01 11.00 -14.71
N ILE A 231 -3.48 9.88 -15.21
CA ILE A 231 -2.13 9.39 -14.93
C ILE A 231 -1.28 9.54 -16.18
N GLU A 232 -0.23 10.36 -16.09
CA GLU A 232 0.70 10.56 -17.21
C GLU A 232 1.99 9.77 -16.94
N ARG A 233 2.07 8.53 -17.47
CA ARG A 233 3.15 7.56 -17.17
C ARG A 233 4.58 8.09 -17.40
N GLY A 234 4.77 9.11 -18.24
CA GLY A 234 6.09 9.72 -18.49
C GLY A 234 6.35 11.04 -17.76
N SER A 235 5.40 11.58 -17.00
CA SER A 235 5.51 12.90 -16.38
C SER A 235 4.71 12.97 -15.08
N ILE A 236 5.39 12.75 -13.96
CA ILE A 236 4.78 12.77 -12.62
C ILE A 236 4.03 14.08 -12.32
N ASN A 237 4.54 15.22 -12.81
CA ASN A 237 3.97 16.55 -12.58
C ASN A 237 2.73 16.84 -13.45
N ARG A 238 2.45 16.01 -14.47
CA ARG A 238 1.23 16.11 -15.28
C ARG A 238 0.11 15.18 -14.80
N THR A 239 0.41 14.29 -13.85
CA THR A 239 -0.58 13.41 -13.24
C THR A 239 -1.47 14.19 -12.28
N ASP A 240 -2.80 14.09 -12.46
CA ASP A 240 -3.78 14.68 -11.55
C ASP A 240 -4.00 13.75 -10.36
N VAL A 241 -3.11 13.86 -9.37
CA VAL A 241 -3.14 13.08 -8.12
C VAL A 241 -4.50 13.16 -7.43
N LYS A 242 -5.12 14.35 -7.42
CA LYS A 242 -6.39 14.58 -6.71
C LYS A 242 -7.53 13.86 -7.42
N ALA A 243 -7.60 13.95 -8.75
CA ALA A 243 -8.63 13.26 -9.52
C ALA A 243 -8.49 11.74 -9.44
N VAL A 244 -7.28 11.19 -9.49
CA VAL A 244 -7.04 9.75 -9.32
C VAL A 244 -7.48 9.28 -7.94
N ARG A 245 -7.06 9.97 -6.86
CA ARG A 245 -7.49 9.69 -5.49
C ARG A 245 -9.01 9.67 -5.37
N ALA A 246 -9.69 10.68 -5.92
CA ALA A 246 -11.15 10.78 -5.86
C ALA A 246 -11.86 9.57 -6.47
N ARG A 247 -11.33 8.99 -7.56
CA ARG A 247 -11.90 7.75 -8.14
C ARG A 247 -11.88 6.59 -7.17
N TYR A 248 -10.76 6.38 -6.48
CA TYR A 248 -10.65 5.30 -5.49
C TYR A 248 -11.47 5.60 -4.23
N GLU A 249 -11.63 6.87 -3.83
CA GLU A 249 -12.52 7.28 -2.74
C GLU A 249 -13.99 6.92 -3.04
N ASP A 250 -14.46 7.12 -4.28
CA ASP A 250 -15.80 6.69 -4.71
C ASP A 250 -15.99 5.17 -4.54
N VAL A 251 -14.97 4.38 -4.87
CA VAL A 251 -15.00 2.93 -4.68
C VAL A 251 -15.01 2.55 -3.21
N ALA A 252 -14.15 3.17 -2.38
CA ALA A 252 -14.12 2.90 -0.95
C ALA A 252 -15.46 3.23 -0.28
N ALA A 253 -16.12 4.32 -0.70
CA ALA A 253 -17.46 4.66 -0.25
C ALA A 253 -18.50 3.58 -0.65
N ALA A 254 -18.48 3.14 -1.91
CA ALA A 254 -19.37 2.07 -2.39
C ALA A 254 -19.12 0.73 -1.68
N LEU A 255 -17.85 0.38 -1.40
CA LEU A 255 -17.47 -0.83 -0.67
C LEU A 255 -18.00 -0.82 0.76
N LYS A 256 -17.84 0.32 1.46
CA LYS A 256 -18.35 0.48 2.81
C LYS A 256 -19.87 0.33 2.88
N GLU A 257 -20.60 0.84 1.89
CA GLU A 257 -22.04 0.61 1.78
C GLU A 257 -22.36 -0.86 1.46
N ALA A 258 -21.55 -1.51 0.61
CA ALA A 258 -21.78 -2.88 0.20
C ALA A 258 -21.41 -3.94 1.24
N ARG A 259 -20.49 -3.60 2.14
CA ARG A 259 -19.92 -4.44 3.19
C ARG A 259 -19.79 -3.64 4.50
N PRO A 260 -20.90 -3.37 5.20
CA PRO A 260 -20.88 -2.58 6.43
C PRO A 260 -20.03 -3.21 7.56
N ASN A 261 -19.75 -4.51 7.47
CA ASN A 261 -18.88 -5.24 8.41
C ASN A 261 -17.39 -5.14 8.08
N ASN A 262 -17.00 -4.45 7.00
CA ASN A 262 -15.61 -4.28 6.55
C ASN A 262 -14.87 -5.60 6.23
N ASP A 263 -15.61 -6.65 5.85
CA ASP A 263 -15.12 -7.96 5.42
C ASP A 263 -14.72 -7.96 3.93
N TYR A 264 -13.82 -7.04 3.56
CA TYR A 264 -13.25 -6.95 2.21
C TYR A 264 -11.79 -6.52 2.23
N VAL A 265 -11.05 -6.81 1.17
CA VAL A 265 -9.72 -6.23 0.90
C VAL A 265 -9.77 -5.40 -0.37
N LEU A 266 -9.37 -4.13 -0.28
CA LEU A 266 -9.21 -3.24 -1.44
C LEU A 266 -7.72 -3.08 -1.79
N SER A 267 -7.32 -3.59 -2.96
CA SER A 267 -5.99 -3.46 -3.53
C SER A 267 -5.97 -2.42 -4.65
N ILE A 268 -5.22 -1.33 -4.42
CA ILE A 268 -5.05 -0.21 -5.34
C ILE A 268 -3.89 -0.50 -6.28
N CYS A 269 -4.16 -0.63 -7.57
CA CYS A 269 -3.16 -0.86 -8.60
C CYS A 269 -3.01 0.38 -9.50
N ALA A 270 -2.40 1.43 -8.95
CA ALA A 270 -1.99 2.64 -9.69
C ALA A 270 -0.45 2.68 -9.89
N TRP A 271 0.21 1.53 -9.75
CA TRP A 271 1.64 1.30 -10.03
C TRP A 271 2.63 2.23 -9.32
N GLY A 272 2.32 2.72 -8.12
CA GLY A 272 3.13 3.73 -7.43
C GLY A 272 3.01 5.14 -8.01
N MET A 273 2.26 5.32 -9.10
CA MET A 273 1.98 6.61 -9.71
C MET A 273 0.91 7.36 -8.92
N ALA A 274 0.60 8.58 -9.35
CA ALA A 274 -0.30 9.49 -8.65
C ALA A 274 0.04 9.69 -7.17
N ASN A 275 1.32 9.51 -6.79
CA ASN A 275 1.82 9.64 -5.42
C ASN A 275 0.99 8.83 -4.39
N VAL A 276 0.58 7.61 -4.77
CA VAL A 276 -0.31 6.76 -3.97
C VAL A 276 0.21 6.50 -2.55
N ARG A 277 1.52 6.57 -2.31
CA ARG A 277 2.13 6.53 -0.96
C ARG A 277 1.43 7.48 0.03
N THR A 278 1.01 8.66 -0.41
CA THR A 278 0.49 9.72 0.46
C THR A 278 -0.98 9.59 0.83
N TRP A 279 -1.76 8.80 0.06
CA TRP A 279 -3.21 8.73 0.22
C TRP A 279 -3.77 7.30 0.16
N GLY A 280 -3.00 6.31 -0.30
CA GLY A 280 -3.46 4.93 -0.46
C GLY A 280 -4.02 4.34 0.83
N LYS A 281 -3.38 4.62 1.97
CA LYS A 281 -3.85 4.20 3.31
C LYS A 281 -5.20 4.79 3.71
N ASP A 282 -5.62 5.92 3.13
CA ASP A 282 -6.90 6.55 3.48
C ASP A 282 -8.07 5.84 2.79
N VAL A 283 -7.77 5.02 1.79
CA VAL A 283 -8.76 4.50 0.82
C VAL A 283 -8.74 2.97 0.76
N GLY A 284 -7.56 2.37 0.65
CA GLY A 284 -7.37 0.94 0.44
C GLY A 284 -6.55 0.24 1.53
N ASN A 285 -6.46 -1.08 1.40
CA ASN A 285 -5.73 -1.95 2.32
C ASN A 285 -4.32 -2.29 1.85
N LEU A 286 -4.05 -2.10 0.56
CA LEU A 286 -2.72 -2.19 -0.02
C LEU A 286 -2.67 -1.38 -1.30
N TRP A 287 -1.50 -0.87 -1.66
CA TRP A 287 -1.28 -0.16 -2.91
C TRP A 287 0.02 -0.55 -3.57
N ARG A 288 -0.04 -0.76 -4.88
CA ARG A 288 1.13 -0.99 -5.71
C ARG A 288 2.11 0.16 -5.59
N THR A 289 3.39 -0.12 -5.38
CA THR A 289 4.45 0.89 -5.21
C THR A 289 5.28 1.13 -6.47
N SER A 290 5.13 0.28 -7.49
CA SER A 290 5.84 0.30 -8.78
C SER A 290 5.00 -0.30 -9.91
N ALA A 291 5.49 -0.22 -11.15
CA ALA A 291 5.01 -1.00 -12.29
C ALA A 291 5.17 -2.50 -12.08
N ASP A 292 4.62 -3.27 -13.02
CA ASP A 292 4.51 -4.71 -12.88
C ASP A 292 5.90 -5.35 -12.77
N ILE A 293 6.03 -6.24 -11.78
CA ILE A 293 7.24 -7.05 -11.66
C ILE A 293 7.35 -8.01 -12.87
N THR A 294 8.57 -8.32 -13.27
CA THR A 294 8.89 -9.31 -14.30
C THR A 294 9.80 -10.39 -13.70
N PRO A 295 9.93 -11.59 -14.31
CA PRO A 295 10.70 -12.68 -13.73
C PRO A 295 12.22 -12.51 -13.94
N SER A 296 12.75 -11.34 -13.59
CA SER A 296 14.17 -10.98 -13.62
C SER A 296 14.63 -10.40 -12.29
N TRP A 297 15.89 -10.61 -11.94
CA TRP A 297 16.47 -10.10 -10.70
C TRP A 297 16.43 -8.57 -10.61
N THR A 298 16.74 -7.87 -11.71
CA THR A 298 16.72 -6.40 -11.79
C THR A 298 15.33 -5.82 -11.58
N SER A 299 14.29 -6.47 -12.12
CA SER A 299 12.91 -6.08 -11.87
C SER A 299 12.51 -6.33 -10.40
N MET A 300 12.93 -7.46 -9.81
CA MET A 300 12.66 -7.70 -8.39
C MET A 300 13.33 -6.63 -7.50
N LEU A 301 14.59 -6.27 -7.74
CA LEU A 301 15.25 -5.17 -7.02
C LEU A 301 14.51 -3.83 -7.17
N HIS A 302 14.08 -3.51 -8.39
CA HIS A 302 13.31 -2.30 -8.68
C HIS A 302 12.00 -2.24 -7.88
N ASN A 303 11.23 -3.33 -7.91
CA ASN A 303 9.99 -3.47 -7.18
C ASN A 303 10.22 -3.43 -5.66
N PHE A 304 11.22 -4.15 -5.16
CA PHE A 304 11.60 -4.16 -3.76
C PHE A 304 11.98 -2.76 -3.26
N ASP A 305 12.87 -2.05 -3.94
CA ASP A 305 13.35 -0.72 -3.53
C ASP A 305 12.21 0.32 -3.55
N SER A 306 11.20 0.14 -4.39
CA SER A 306 10.00 1.00 -4.41
C SER A 306 9.17 0.93 -3.12
N ALA A 307 9.33 -0.12 -2.31
CA ALA A 307 8.59 -0.36 -1.08
C ALA A 307 9.47 -0.37 0.18
N ALA A 308 10.73 -0.84 0.10
CA ALA A 308 11.58 -1.11 1.25
C ALA A 308 11.85 0.13 2.12
N LYS A 309 11.98 1.31 1.48
CA LYS A 309 12.17 2.61 2.14
C LYS A 309 10.86 3.32 2.49
N ARG A 310 9.79 2.58 2.76
CA ARG A 310 8.47 3.14 3.07
C ARG A 310 7.86 2.52 4.34
N ALA A 311 8.70 2.11 5.28
CA ALA A 311 8.27 1.40 6.48
C ALA A 311 7.23 2.18 7.31
N LEU A 312 7.33 3.51 7.39
CA LEU A 312 6.38 4.36 8.12
C LEU A 312 5.00 4.54 7.43
N TYR A 313 4.84 4.03 6.21
CA TYR A 313 3.61 4.10 5.43
C TYR A 313 2.82 2.79 5.43
N ALA A 314 3.37 1.73 6.01
CA ALA A 314 2.72 0.43 6.12
C ALA A 314 2.53 0.02 7.57
N GLY A 315 1.42 -0.66 7.84
CA GLY A 315 1.08 -1.17 9.15
C GLY A 315 -0.26 -1.90 9.12
N PRO A 316 -0.73 -2.41 10.27
CA PRO A 316 -1.99 -3.15 10.33
C PRO A 316 -3.14 -2.41 9.64
N GLY A 317 -3.72 -3.05 8.61
CA GLY A 317 -4.81 -2.53 7.78
C GLY A 317 -4.39 -1.90 6.45
N HIS A 318 -3.10 -1.62 6.22
CA HIS A 318 -2.61 -0.90 5.05
C HIS A 318 -1.15 -1.24 4.70
N TRP A 319 -0.89 -1.77 3.50
CA TRP A 319 0.42 -2.34 3.14
C TRP A 319 1.00 -1.79 1.84
N ASN A 320 2.31 -1.62 1.80
CA ASN A 320 3.04 -1.38 0.55
C ASN A 320 3.04 -2.69 -0.26
N ASP A 321 2.62 -2.62 -1.52
CA ASP A 321 2.58 -3.75 -2.43
C ASP A 321 3.64 -3.60 -3.54
N PRO A 322 4.83 -4.23 -3.40
CA PRO A 322 5.83 -4.29 -4.46
C PRO A 322 5.46 -5.28 -5.59
N ASP A 323 4.21 -5.73 -5.66
CA ASP A 323 3.63 -6.66 -6.63
C ASP A 323 3.83 -8.16 -6.27
N ILE A 324 3.19 -9.03 -7.07
CA ILE A 324 3.06 -10.48 -6.83
C ILE A 324 4.39 -11.26 -6.86
N LEU A 325 4.42 -12.45 -6.25
CA LEU A 325 5.61 -13.31 -6.23
C LEU A 325 5.79 -14.04 -7.57
N HIS A 326 6.83 -13.71 -8.35
CA HIS A 326 7.23 -14.40 -9.58
C HIS A 326 7.89 -15.78 -9.42
N ILE A 327 7.88 -16.36 -8.21
CA ILE A 327 8.37 -17.72 -7.97
C ILE A 327 7.74 -18.68 -8.99
N GLY A 328 8.56 -19.50 -9.63
CA GLY A 328 8.18 -20.41 -10.72
C GLY A 328 8.49 -19.91 -12.13
N HIS A 329 9.03 -18.71 -12.30
CA HIS A 329 9.32 -18.14 -13.62
C HIS A 329 10.70 -17.46 -13.68
N GLY A 330 11.36 -17.57 -14.84
CA GLY A 330 12.61 -16.87 -15.16
C GLY A 330 13.68 -17.01 -14.07
N ALA A 331 14.17 -15.89 -13.54
CA ALA A 331 15.20 -15.86 -12.49
C ALA A 331 14.77 -16.52 -11.16
N PHE A 332 13.48 -16.84 -10.99
CA PHE A 332 12.91 -17.42 -9.78
C PHE A 332 12.35 -18.83 -10.03
N ASP A 333 12.99 -19.60 -10.90
CA ASP A 333 12.61 -20.98 -11.19
C ASP A 333 13.31 -22.01 -10.27
N ALA A 334 13.07 -23.31 -10.51
CA ALA A 334 13.60 -24.37 -9.67
C ALA A 334 15.11 -24.58 -9.81
N ALA A 335 15.72 -24.07 -10.89
CA ALA A 335 17.17 -24.10 -11.09
C ALA A 335 17.90 -23.00 -10.30
N ASN A 336 17.17 -21.99 -9.82
CA ASN A 336 17.69 -20.82 -9.12
C ASN A 336 17.13 -20.72 -7.68
N PRO A 337 17.41 -21.72 -6.80
CA PRO A 337 16.80 -21.79 -5.48
C PRO A 337 17.24 -20.66 -4.53
N VAL A 338 18.40 -20.04 -4.78
CA VAL A 338 18.89 -18.89 -3.99
C VAL A 338 18.01 -17.68 -4.24
N GLU A 339 17.80 -17.32 -5.50
CA GLU A 339 16.94 -16.21 -5.91
C GLU A 339 15.49 -16.42 -5.46
N VAL A 340 14.97 -17.65 -5.56
CA VAL A 340 13.63 -18.00 -5.06
C VAL A 340 13.49 -17.72 -3.56
N ARG A 341 14.48 -18.14 -2.75
CA ARG A 341 14.47 -17.90 -1.31
C ARG A 341 14.65 -16.43 -0.98
N SER A 342 15.51 -15.71 -1.69
CA SER A 342 15.73 -14.28 -1.52
C SER A 342 14.47 -13.47 -1.81
N HIS A 343 13.82 -13.72 -2.95
CA HIS A 343 12.57 -13.05 -3.32
C HIS A 343 11.49 -13.21 -2.23
N PHE A 344 11.25 -14.45 -1.79
CA PHE A 344 10.29 -14.73 -0.73
C PHE A 344 10.66 -14.07 0.61
N SER A 345 11.93 -14.16 1.00
CA SER A 345 12.45 -13.61 2.25
C SER A 345 12.32 -12.09 2.32
N LEU A 346 12.65 -11.41 1.23
CA LEU A 346 12.57 -9.95 1.14
C LEU A 346 11.13 -9.46 1.25
N TRP A 347 10.20 -10.06 0.51
CA TRP A 347 8.76 -9.76 0.61
C TRP A 347 8.24 -9.98 2.03
N ALA A 348 8.66 -11.06 2.69
CA ALA A 348 8.28 -11.33 4.06
C ALA A 348 8.80 -10.27 5.04
N MET A 349 10.07 -9.87 4.91
CA MET A 349 10.71 -8.86 5.78
C MET A 349 10.04 -7.49 5.68
N ILE A 350 9.58 -7.09 4.50
CA ILE A 350 8.96 -5.77 4.31
C ILE A 350 7.43 -5.78 4.44
N ASN A 351 6.82 -6.87 4.91
CA ASN A 351 5.36 -7.02 5.04
C ASN A 351 4.61 -6.82 3.70
N ALA A 352 5.21 -7.21 2.59
CA ALA A 352 4.52 -7.23 1.31
C ALA A 352 3.40 -8.29 1.31
N PRO A 353 2.32 -8.12 0.53
CA PRO A 353 1.38 -9.19 0.25
C PRO A 353 2.09 -10.41 -0.34
N LEU A 354 1.79 -11.61 0.15
CA LEU A 354 2.39 -12.86 -0.35
C LEU A 354 1.42 -13.54 -1.32
N LEU A 355 1.37 -13.03 -2.55
CA LEU A 355 0.51 -13.54 -3.62
C LEU A 355 1.31 -14.41 -4.59
N ILE A 356 1.07 -15.72 -4.55
CA ILE A 356 1.66 -16.70 -5.47
C ILE A 356 1.12 -16.47 -6.88
N SER A 357 1.96 -16.62 -7.91
CA SER A 357 1.55 -16.27 -9.29
C SER A 357 1.78 -17.35 -10.35
N TYR A 358 2.34 -18.51 -10.02
CA TYR A 358 2.49 -19.63 -10.97
C TYR A 358 1.30 -20.60 -10.92
N ASP A 359 1.20 -21.51 -11.90
CA ASP A 359 0.19 -22.58 -11.89
C ASP A 359 0.48 -23.59 -10.76
N LEU A 360 -0.17 -23.38 -9.62
CA LEU A 360 -0.01 -24.19 -8.41
C LEU A 360 -0.19 -25.70 -8.65
N ARG A 361 -1.00 -26.08 -9.63
CA ARG A 361 -1.32 -27.49 -9.94
C ARG A 361 -0.10 -28.27 -10.43
N ASN A 362 0.88 -27.56 -11.00
CA ASN A 362 2.01 -28.15 -11.72
C ASN A 362 3.38 -27.73 -11.15
N GLY A 363 3.41 -27.01 -10.02
CA GLY A 363 4.67 -26.55 -9.42
C GLY A 363 5.48 -27.68 -8.78
N PRO A 364 6.82 -27.62 -8.85
CA PRO A 364 7.68 -28.54 -8.11
C PRO A 364 7.52 -28.38 -6.60
N ALA A 365 7.71 -29.48 -5.86
CA ALA A 365 7.62 -29.51 -4.39
C ALA A 365 8.60 -28.54 -3.70
N SER A 366 9.70 -28.18 -4.35
CA SER A 366 10.67 -27.20 -3.85
C SER A 366 10.04 -25.82 -3.63
N PHE A 367 9.14 -25.38 -4.51
CA PHE A 367 8.45 -24.09 -4.34
C PHE A 367 7.47 -24.13 -3.16
N LEU A 368 6.73 -25.22 -3.02
CA LEU A 368 5.85 -25.41 -1.86
C LEU A 368 6.65 -25.44 -0.54
N GLY A 369 7.87 -25.98 -0.54
CA GLY A 369 8.77 -25.94 0.61
C GLY A 369 9.21 -24.53 0.98
N VAL A 370 9.44 -23.65 -0.01
CA VAL A 370 9.76 -22.23 0.23
C VAL A 370 8.53 -21.49 0.77
N LEU A 371 7.40 -21.58 0.06
CA LEU A 371 6.14 -20.92 0.42
C LEU A 371 5.58 -21.40 1.77
N GLY A 372 5.83 -22.67 2.11
CA GLY A 372 5.42 -23.33 3.33
C GLY A 372 6.35 -23.14 4.52
N ASN A 373 7.44 -22.37 4.41
CA ASN A 373 8.33 -22.10 5.54
C ASN A 373 7.63 -21.19 6.57
N ALA A 374 7.05 -21.82 7.59
CA ALA A 374 6.25 -21.14 8.60
C ALA A 374 7.02 -20.09 9.41
N ASP A 375 8.35 -20.24 9.58
CA ASP A 375 9.17 -19.25 10.29
C ASP A 375 9.26 -17.94 9.49
N VAL A 376 9.44 -18.02 8.16
CA VAL A 376 9.52 -16.84 7.29
C VAL A 376 8.14 -16.21 7.11
N VAL A 377 7.09 -17.03 6.95
CA VAL A 377 5.70 -16.53 6.92
C VAL A 377 5.35 -15.80 8.23
N ALA A 378 5.79 -16.31 9.38
CA ALA A 378 5.52 -15.67 10.66
C ALA A 378 6.15 -14.27 10.78
N LEU A 379 7.24 -13.98 10.07
CA LEU A 379 7.77 -12.62 9.99
C LEU A 379 6.79 -11.68 9.29
N ASN A 380 6.28 -12.09 8.12
CA ASN A 380 5.32 -11.32 7.35
C ASN A 380 3.99 -11.13 8.11
N GLN A 381 3.55 -12.16 8.82
CA GLN A 381 2.29 -12.22 9.54
C GLN A 381 2.39 -11.78 11.02
N ASP A 382 3.51 -11.18 11.43
CA ASP A 382 3.66 -10.63 12.77
C ASP A 382 2.60 -9.53 13.02
N LYS A 383 1.83 -9.68 14.11
CA LYS A 383 0.66 -8.84 14.40
C LYS A 383 1.00 -7.38 14.73
N ALA A 384 2.24 -7.09 15.12
CA ALA A 384 2.65 -5.69 15.32
C ALA A 384 2.79 -4.95 13.98
N GLY A 385 2.91 -5.70 12.87
CA GLY A 385 2.87 -5.13 11.52
C GLY A 385 4.03 -4.21 11.21
N HIS A 386 5.13 -4.31 11.95
CA HIS A 386 6.33 -3.51 11.71
C HIS A 386 6.99 -3.95 10.41
N GLN A 387 6.97 -3.13 9.36
CA GLN A 387 7.78 -3.38 8.16
C GLN A 387 9.28 -3.33 8.55
N GLY A 388 10.12 -4.15 7.91
CA GLY A 388 11.57 -4.09 8.09
C GLY A 388 12.14 -2.72 7.68
N VAL A 389 13.08 -2.22 8.49
CA VAL A 389 13.81 -0.96 8.28
C VAL A 389 15.21 -1.28 7.78
N ILE A 390 15.68 -0.55 6.77
CA ILE A 390 17.04 -0.70 6.24
C ILE A 390 18.01 -0.08 7.24
N ALA A 391 18.84 -0.90 7.88
CA ALA A 391 19.88 -0.48 8.81
C ALA A 391 21.23 -0.24 8.11
N TYR A 392 21.44 -0.85 6.95
CA TYR A 392 22.59 -0.61 6.07
C TYR A 392 22.14 -0.69 4.61
N ASP A 393 22.61 0.25 3.79
CA ASP A 393 22.20 0.41 2.39
C ASP A 393 23.41 0.70 1.50
N SER A 394 23.71 -0.20 0.57
CA SER A 394 24.64 0.03 -0.54
C SER A 394 24.12 -0.59 -1.83
N ASP A 395 24.80 -0.31 -2.95
CA ASP A 395 24.46 -0.93 -4.23
C ASP A 395 24.63 -2.46 -4.21
N ASP A 396 25.56 -2.96 -3.39
CA ASP A 396 25.95 -4.38 -3.33
C ASP A 396 25.21 -5.17 -2.24
N ALA A 397 24.93 -4.56 -1.08
CA ALA A 397 24.34 -5.29 0.05
C ALA A 397 23.44 -4.40 0.92
N GLN A 398 22.45 -5.04 1.54
CA GLN A 398 21.54 -4.41 2.49
C GLN A 398 21.41 -5.23 3.78
N ILE A 399 21.23 -4.54 4.90
CA ILE A 399 20.82 -5.15 6.17
C ILE A 399 19.45 -4.59 6.52
N ILE A 400 18.46 -5.47 6.61
CA ILE A 400 17.06 -5.10 6.89
C ILE A 400 16.69 -5.67 8.26
N VAL A 401 16.23 -4.82 9.17
CA VAL A 401 15.92 -5.19 10.55
C VAL A 401 14.45 -4.95 10.84
N LYS A 402 13.79 -5.95 11.42
CA LYS A 402 12.38 -5.91 11.77
C LYS A 402 12.22 -6.21 13.25
N THR A 403 11.57 -5.33 14.00
CA THR A 403 11.17 -5.65 15.38
C THR A 403 9.90 -6.50 15.34
N LEU A 404 9.84 -7.58 16.11
CA LEU A 404 8.67 -8.46 16.19
C LEU A 404 7.83 -8.11 17.42
N GLY A 405 6.50 -8.26 17.32
CA GLY A 405 5.58 -7.94 18.42
C GLY A 405 5.71 -8.87 19.63
N ILE A 406 6.32 -10.04 19.46
CA ILE A 406 6.40 -11.09 20.48
C ILE A 406 7.82 -11.18 21.06
N GLY A 407 7.93 -10.98 22.38
CA GLY A 407 9.07 -11.42 23.19
C GLY A 407 10.37 -10.63 23.01
N GLU A 408 10.28 -9.33 22.70
CA GLU A 408 11.44 -8.44 22.43
C GLU A 408 12.38 -8.91 21.31
N ARG A 409 11.90 -9.83 20.46
CA ARG A 409 12.65 -10.43 19.35
C ARG A 409 12.75 -9.48 18.16
N LYS A 410 13.76 -9.72 17.34
CA LYS A 410 13.97 -9.07 16.05
C LYS A 410 14.12 -10.12 14.96
N ALA A 411 13.91 -9.71 13.72
CA ALA A 411 14.39 -10.43 12.55
C ALA A 411 15.39 -9.55 11.81
N VAL A 412 16.37 -10.18 11.16
CA VAL A 412 17.34 -9.51 10.31
C VAL A 412 17.56 -10.29 9.03
N ALA A 413 17.52 -9.59 7.91
CA ALA A 413 17.95 -10.12 6.63
C ALA A 413 19.28 -9.47 6.21
N LEU A 414 20.25 -10.31 5.88
CA LEU A 414 21.51 -9.91 5.23
C LEU A 414 21.36 -10.23 3.76
N PHE A 415 21.30 -9.20 2.92
CA PHE A 415 20.92 -9.33 1.52
C PHE A 415 22.07 -8.95 0.61
N ASN A 416 22.53 -9.88 -0.23
CA ASN A 416 23.42 -9.61 -1.35
C ASN A 416 22.61 -9.27 -2.60
N ARG A 417 22.71 -8.02 -3.06
CA ARG A 417 22.00 -7.51 -4.23
C ARG A 417 22.70 -7.92 -5.53
N GLY A 418 24.00 -8.20 -5.47
CA GLY A 418 24.87 -8.40 -6.62
C GLY A 418 25.07 -9.85 -7.02
N ALA A 419 25.63 -10.02 -8.22
CA ALA A 419 25.94 -11.32 -8.82
C ALA A 419 27.31 -11.90 -8.40
N SER A 420 27.96 -11.32 -7.38
CA SER A 420 29.26 -11.76 -6.85
C SER A 420 29.16 -11.99 -5.34
N PRO A 421 30.00 -12.85 -4.74
CA PRO A 421 30.02 -13.02 -3.29
C PRO A 421 30.26 -11.68 -2.58
N ALA A 422 29.48 -11.40 -1.53
CA ALA A 422 29.54 -10.15 -0.80
C ALA A 422 29.92 -10.37 0.68
N PRO A 423 31.01 -9.76 1.18
CA PRO A 423 31.28 -9.73 2.62
C PRO A 423 30.32 -8.75 3.31
N VAL A 424 29.67 -9.21 4.38
CA VAL A 424 28.72 -8.40 5.17
C VAL A 424 29.04 -8.56 6.65
N THR A 425 29.19 -7.45 7.37
CA THR A 425 29.35 -7.44 8.82
C THR A 425 28.05 -6.98 9.48
N LEU A 426 27.46 -7.85 10.31
CA LEU A 426 26.31 -7.52 11.12
C LEU A 426 26.79 -7.00 12.48
N LEU A 427 26.43 -5.76 12.81
CA LEU A 427 26.65 -5.15 14.12
C LEU A 427 25.43 -5.38 15.03
N ALA A 428 25.65 -5.51 16.34
CA ALA A 428 24.56 -5.54 17.31
C ALA A 428 23.81 -4.19 17.34
N SER A 429 24.51 -3.07 17.10
CA SER A 429 23.90 -1.75 16.91
C SER A 429 22.95 -1.64 15.72
N HIS A 430 23.19 -2.34 14.60
CA HIS A 430 22.20 -2.42 13.49
C HIS A 430 20.86 -2.97 13.99
N LEU A 431 20.92 -3.91 14.94
CA LEU A 431 19.74 -4.51 15.57
C LEU A 431 19.21 -3.65 16.73
N LYS A 432 19.86 -2.55 17.11
CA LYS A 432 19.59 -1.77 18.33
C LYS A 432 19.69 -2.63 19.60
N LEU A 433 20.63 -3.56 19.57
CA LEU A 433 21.04 -4.41 20.67
C LEU A 433 22.37 -3.93 21.23
N SER A 434 22.65 -4.27 22.47
CA SER A 434 23.87 -3.86 23.20
C SER A 434 25.10 -4.58 22.64
N ASP A 435 26.10 -3.81 22.20
CA ASP A 435 27.37 -4.36 21.68
C ASP A 435 28.15 -5.16 22.73
N SER A 436 27.96 -4.89 24.02
CA SER A 436 28.67 -5.58 25.11
C SER A 436 27.97 -6.85 25.61
N ALA A 437 26.88 -7.29 24.97
CA ALA A 437 26.10 -8.44 25.40
C ALA A 437 25.93 -9.46 24.25
N PRO A 438 25.76 -10.76 24.57
CA PRO A 438 25.51 -11.77 23.53
C PRO A 438 24.20 -11.53 22.78
N VAL A 439 24.25 -11.67 21.46
CA VAL A 439 23.11 -11.74 20.54
C VAL A 439 23.02 -13.14 19.97
N LEU A 440 21.90 -13.82 20.20
CA LEU A 440 21.56 -15.10 19.60
C LEU A 440 20.89 -14.86 18.24
N LEU A 441 21.38 -15.52 17.20
CA LEU A 441 20.79 -15.59 15.87
C LEU A 441 20.33 -17.02 15.59
N ARG A 442 19.09 -17.19 15.11
CA ARG A 442 18.57 -18.45 14.58
C ARG A 442 18.21 -18.25 13.11
N ASP A 443 18.88 -18.96 12.22
CA ASP A 443 18.61 -18.93 10.79
C ASP A 443 17.22 -19.53 10.49
N LEU A 444 16.38 -18.81 9.75
CA LEU A 444 14.99 -19.22 9.49
C LEU A 444 14.86 -20.21 8.32
N TRP A 445 15.94 -20.49 7.59
CA TRP A 445 16.01 -21.51 6.56
C TRP A 445 16.69 -22.77 7.07
N SER A 446 17.93 -22.67 7.58
CA SER A 446 18.69 -23.83 8.06
C SER A 446 18.29 -24.28 9.47
N LYS A 447 17.64 -23.39 10.25
CA LYS A 447 17.28 -23.59 11.66
C LYS A 447 18.48 -23.63 12.61
N GLU A 448 19.69 -23.44 12.10
CA GLU A 448 20.90 -23.39 12.90
C GLU A 448 20.93 -22.12 13.75
N SER A 449 21.57 -22.22 14.92
CA SER A 449 21.70 -21.10 15.85
C SER A 449 23.16 -20.76 16.09
N THR A 450 23.45 -19.49 16.25
CA THR A 450 24.78 -18.97 16.52
C THR A 450 24.70 -17.74 17.41
N THR A 451 25.76 -17.44 18.15
CA THR A 451 25.82 -16.28 19.03
C THR A 451 26.99 -15.39 18.65
N PHE A 452 26.85 -14.07 18.82
CA PHE A 452 27.94 -13.11 18.68
C PHE A 452 27.82 -11.99 19.72
N THR A 453 28.89 -11.20 19.88
CA THR A 453 28.94 -10.00 20.73
C THR A 453 29.60 -8.90 19.92
N GLY A 454 29.01 -7.70 19.89
CA GLY A 454 29.50 -6.56 19.09
C GLY A 454 29.21 -6.73 17.60
N GLU A 455 29.93 -7.61 16.92
CA GLU A 455 29.80 -7.82 15.48
C GLU A 455 30.01 -9.28 15.04
N LYS A 456 29.52 -9.61 13.85
CA LYS A 456 29.76 -10.89 13.17
C LYS A 456 29.86 -10.72 11.67
N ALA A 457 30.94 -11.24 11.10
CA ALA A 457 31.15 -11.27 9.65
C ALA A 457 30.45 -12.48 8.99
N PHE A 458 29.93 -12.26 7.80
CA PHE A 458 29.31 -13.21 6.90
C PHE A 458 29.86 -13.02 5.49
N THR A 459 29.84 -14.08 4.68
CA THR A 459 30.06 -13.99 3.24
C THR A 459 28.83 -14.55 2.56
N LEU A 460 28.09 -13.71 1.86
CA LEU A 460 26.88 -14.09 1.14
C LEU A 460 27.23 -14.54 -0.27
N ALA A 461 26.65 -15.64 -0.73
CA ALA A 461 26.70 -16.03 -2.13
C ALA A 461 25.99 -14.98 -3.02
N PRO A 462 26.25 -14.95 -4.35
CA PRO A 462 25.50 -14.12 -5.28
C PRO A 462 23.99 -14.20 -5.04
N HIS A 463 23.32 -13.05 -4.98
CA HIS A 463 21.86 -12.94 -4.78
C HIS A 463 21.32 -13.55 -3.48
N GLU A 464 22.16 -13.99 -2.54
CA GLU A 464 21.74 -14.67 -1.33
C GLU A 464 21.14 -13.71 -0.30
N THR A 465 20.08 -14.18 0.37
CA THR A 465 19.54 -13.56 1.58
C THR A 465 19.59 -14.56 2.72
N LEU A 466 20.38 -14.26 3.75
CA LEU A 466 20.29 -14.96 5.03
C LEU A 466 19.28 -14.24 5.91
N VAL A 467 18.36 -14.98 6.53
CA VAL A 467 17.33 -14.42 7.41
C VAL A 467 17.41 -15.07 8.76
N PHE A 468 17.55 -14.25 9.80
CA PHE A 468 17.66 -14.70 11.17
C PHE A 468 16.54 -14.11 12.02
N GLU A 469 16.05 -14.90 12.98
CA GLU A 469 15.50 -14.36 14.22
C GLU A 469 16.66 -14.03 15.17
N ALA A 470 16.62 -12.85 15.78
CA ALA A 470 17.64 -12.32 16.66
C ALA A 470 17.06 -12.00 18.05
N THR A 471 17.77 -12.38 19.11
CA THR A 471 17.44 -12.04 20.50
C THR A 471 18.70 -11.62 21.24
N GLY A 472 18.63 -10.55 22.03
CA GLY A 472 19.75 -10.07 22.81
C GLY A 472 19.32 -8.93 23.72
N LYS A 473 20.26 -8.44 24.54
CA LYS A 473 20.01 -7.29 25.40
C LYS A 473 19.80 -6.04 24.54
N ARG A 474 18.71 -5.30 24.75
CA ARG A 474 18.40 -4.05 24.03
C ARG A 474 19.43 -2.96 24.37
N GLN A 475 19.74 -2.10 23.40
CA GLN A 475 20.52 -0.88 23.64
C GLN A 475 19.71 0.12 24.48
N LEU A 476 18.41 0.23 24.22
CA LEU A 476 17.46 0.95 25.07
C LEU A 476 16.71 -0.05 25.95
N GLU A 477 17.17 -0.23 27.19
CA GLU A 477 16.65 -1.27 28.10
C GLU A 477 15.22 -1.00 28.62
N ASN A 478 14.83 0.27 28.74
CA ASN A 478 13.58 0.67 29.38
C ASN A 478 12.57 1.27 28.40
N GLY A 479 12.62 0.88 27.13
CA GLY A 479 11.75 1.46 26.12
C GLY A 479 12.03 1.00 24.70
N VAL A 480 11.55 1.79 23.75
CA VAL A 480 11.65 1.49 22.32
C VAL A 480 11.87 2.77 21.52
N TYR A 481 12.74 2.72 20.50
CA TYR A 481 12.85 3.81 19.53
C TYR A 481 11.67 3.78 18.58
N LEU A 482 11.14 4.94 18.18
CA LEU A 482 9.98 5.00 17.29
C LEU A 482 10.26 4.39 15.92
N SER A 483 11.49 4.48 15.44
CA SER A 483 11.94 3.84 14.20
C SER A 483 11.97 2.31 14.27
N GLU A 484 11.89 1.70 15.46
CA GLU A 484 11.80 0.25 15.62
C GLU A 484 10.39 -0.29 15.45
N ILE A 485 9.38 0.58 15.56
CA ILE A 485 7.96 0.22 15.61
C ILE A 485 7.16 0.90 14.49
N PRO A 486 7.60 0.82 13.22
CA PRO A 486 6.95 1.54 12.12
C PRO A 486 5.45 1.22 11.98
N GLY A 487 5.03 -0.02 12.26
CA GLY A 487 3.61 -0.40 12.25
C GLY A 487 2.74 0.26 13.34
N SER A 488 3.36 0.91 14.33
CA SER A 488 2.69 1.75 15.33
C SER A 488 2.73 3.23 14.97
N VAL A 489 3.41 3.62 13.88
CA VAL A 489 3.49 4.98 13.37
C VAL A 489 2.62 5.13 12.12
N ASN A 490 1.94 6.27 11.98
CA ASN A 490 1.20 6.64 10.80
C ASN A 490 1.64 8.04 10.35
N VAL A 491 2.02 8.16 9.07
CA VAL A 491 2.30 9.45 8.45
C VAL A 491 0.98 10.09 8.02
N ALA A 492 0.41 10.95 8.87
CA ALA A 492 -0.84 11.63 8.57
C ALA A 492 -0.66 12.76 7.54
N VAL A 493 0.46 13.50 7.65
CA VAL A 493 0.89 14.52 6.69
C VAL A 493 2.41 14.42 6.57
N ASP A 494 2.95 14.26 5.36
CA ASP A 494 4.40 14.01 5.16
C ASP A 494 5.22 15.28 4.89
N GLY A 495 4.57 16.42 4.64
CA GLY A 495 5.22 17.70 4.35
C GLY A 495 5.71 17.86 2.91
N ALA A 496 5.54 16.84 2.06
CA ALA A 496 5.90 16.92 0.65
C ALA A 496 4.93 17.83 -0.10
N ARG A 497 5.45 18.85 -0.78
CA ARG A 497 4.63 19.84 -1.50
C ARG A 497 4.39 19.50 -2.95
N GLN A 498 5.34 18.78 -3.56
CA GLN A 498 5.30 18.38 -4.95
C GLN A 498 5.78 16.94 -5.06
N PRO A 499 5.15 16.12 -5.91
CA PRO A 499 5.65 14.79 -6.25
C PRO A 499 7.07 14.89 -6.82
N GLN A 500 8.00 14.12 -6.26
CA GLN A 500 9.38 14.03 -6.75
C GLN A 500 9.71 12.58 -7.06
N LEU A 501 10.48 12.38 -8.14
CA LEU A 501 11.01 11.07 -8.53
C LEU A 501 11.93 10.53 -7.43
N ASP A 502 11.75 9.28 -7.07
CA ASP A 502 12.62 8.61 -6.11
C ASP A 502 13.90 8.11 -6.82
N PRO A 503 15.07 8.73 -6.59
CA PRO A 503 16.30 8.34 -7.25
C PRO A 503 16.90 7.05 -6.68
N THR A 504 16.37 6.55 -5.57
CA THR A 504 16.92 5.40 -4.85
C THR A 504 16.34 4.06 -5.29
N VAL A 505 15.30 4.08 -6.12
CA VAL A 505 14.73 2.87 -6.71
C VAL A 505 15.69 2.34 -7.77
N HIS A 506 16.13 1.09 -7.62
CA HIS A 506 17.01 0.44 -8.60
C HIS A 506 16.46 0.59 -10.02
N ARG A 507 17.29 1.04 -10.94
CA ARG A 507 16.87 1.22 -12.33
C ARG A 507 16.87 -0.13 -13.02
N MET A 508 15.68 -0.62 -13.37
CA MET A 508 15.53 -1.85 -14.13
C MET A 508 16.37 -1.77 -15.42
N ILE A 509 17.11 -2.84 -15.69
CA ILE A 509 17.70 -3.06 -17.01
C ILE A 509 16.58 -3.62 -17.88
N ASP A 510 15.84 -2.72 -18.52
CA ASP A 510 14.83 -3.13 -19.50
C ASP A 510 15.48 -3.94 -20.62
N PRO A 511 14.82 -5.01 -21.12
CA PRO A 511 15.22 -5.63 -22.37
C PRO A 511 15.32 -4.53 -23.44
N TRP A 512 16.49 -4.40 -24.07
CA TRP A 512 16.70 -3.42 -25.14
C TRP A 512 15.65 -3.64 -26.21
N SER A 513 14.77 -2.65 -26.40
CA SER A 513 13.70 -2.73 -27.40
C SER A 513 14.13 -2.05 -28.69
N SER A 514 14.46 -0.75 -28.62
CA SER A 514 14.91 0.06 -29.74
C SER A 514 15.32 1.47 -29.28
N THR A 515 16.20 2.13 -30.02
CA THR A 515 16.45 3.59 -29.89
C THR A 515 15.27 4.46 -30.34
N ARG A 516 14.25 3.85 -30.96
CA ARG A 516 12.98 4.53 -31.31
C ARG A 516 11.96 4.50 -30.18
N SER A 517 12.22 3.75 -29.10
CA SER A 517 11.36 3.73 -27.91
C SER A 517 11.64 4.94 -26.99
N GLY A 518 10.69 5.29 -26.13
CA GLY A 518 10.86 6.36 -25.14
C GLY A 518 11.82 6.02 -24.00
N GLY A 519 12.21 4.75 -23.85
CA GLY A 519 13.08 4.23 -22.80
C GLY A 519 12.48 4.18 -21.38
N SER A 520 13.25 3.52 -20.50
CA SER A 520 13.13 3.32 -19.04
C SER A 520 13.03 4.56 -18.15
N ARG A 521 12.09 5.50 -18.36
CA ARG A 521 12.04 6.72 -17.53
C ARG A 521 11.43 6.44 -16.15
N PRO A 522 11.96 7.00 -15.04
CA PRO A 522 11.33 6.90 -13.73
C PRO A 522 9.89 7.45 -13.75
N GLN A 523 8.94 6.69 -13.20
CA GLN A 523 7.50 7.00 -13.27
C GLN A 523 6.84 7.18 -11.90
N TYR A 524 7.54 6.85 -10.81
CA TYR A 524 6.95 6.87 -9.47
C TYR A 524 7.38 8.11 -8.71
N ALA A 525 6.39 8.74 -8.08
CA ALA A 525 6.63 9.74 -7.06
C ALA A 525 6.89 9.07 -5.71
N GLY A 526 7.61 9.74 -4.83
CA GLY A 526 7.76 9.28 -3.45
C GLY A 526 8.91 9.89 -2.66
N TRP A 527 9.86 10.54 -3.34
CA TRP A 527 11.00 11.20 -2.70
C TRP A 527 10.57 12.31 -1.73
N GLY A 528 11.24 12.41 -0.59
CA GLY A 528 10.86 13.36 0.47
C GLY A 528 9.78 12.85 1.42
N GLY A 529 9.47 11.54 1.41
CA GLY A 529 8.62 10.95 2.44
C GLY A 529 9.36 10.75 3.76
N ALA A 530 8.64 10.82 4.89
CA ALA A 530 9.18 10.46 6.21
C ALA A 530 9.86 9.07 6.24
N GLN A 531 10.98 8.96 6.95
CA GLN A 531 11.82 7.76 7.02
C GLN A 531 12.18 7.41 8.47
N ALA A 532 12.40 6.11 8.70
CA ALA A 532 13.00 5.60 9.92
C ALA A 532 14.53 5.58 9.76
N ASP A 533 15.25 6.09 10.76
CA ASP A 533 16.72 6.11 10.89
C ASP A 533 17.50 6.83 9.77
N THR A 534 16.80 7.44 8.82
CA THR A 534 17.37 8.24 7.74
C THR A 534 16.51 9.47 7.48
N THR A 535 17.04 10.44 6.76
CA THR A 535 16.30 11.62 6.32
C THR A 535 15.32 11.24 5.20
N PRO A 536 14.31 12.08 4.88
CA PRO A 536 13.42 11.87 3.74
C PRO A 536 14.11 11.73 2.37
N TYR A 537 15.40 12.07 2.33
CA TYR A 537 16.27 12.00 1.17
C TYR A 537 17.42 10.99 1.33
N GLY A 538 17.26 10.02 2.23
CA GLY A 538 18.17 8.87 2.36
C GLY A 538 19.55 9.20 2.92
N GLN A 539 19.73 10.34 3.57
CA GLN A 539 20.96 10.70 4.26
C GLN A 539 20.90 10.27 5.74
N SER A 540 22.04 10.21 6.40
CA SER A 540 22.11 10.01 7.85
C SER A 540 21.42 11.16 8.59
N LEU A 541 20.73 10.85 9.70
CA LEU A 541 20.14 11.87 10.56
C LEU A 541 21.26 12.63 11.29
N GLN A 542 21.37 13.93 11.05
CA GLN A 542 22.42 14.76 11.65
C GLN A 542 21.90 16.18 11.92
N VAL A 543 22.14 16.70 13.14
CA VAL A 543 21.77 18.07 13.50
C VAL A 543 22.97 18.78 14.12
N ALA A 544 23.46 19.83 13.46
CA ALA A 544 24.61 20.60 13.89
C ALA A 544 25.85 19.72 14.17
N GLY A 545 26.10 18.75 13.29
CA GLY A 545 27.19 17.79 13.39
C GLY A 545 26.91 16.57 14.28
N GLN A 546 25.88 16.60 15.14
CA GLN A 546 25.51 15.45 15.98
C GLN A 546 24.75 14.41 15.14
N VAL A 547 25.33 13.23 15.00
CA VAL A 547 24.73 12.09 14.29
C VAL A 547 23.77 11.33 15.21
N PHE A 548 22.64 10.88 14.66
CA PHE A 548 21.69 10.01 15.32
C PHE A 548 21.54 8.71 14.54
N GLU A 549 21.84 7.57 15.16
CA GLU A 549 21.65 6.24 14.56
C GLU A 549 20.19 5.78 14.63
N SER A 550 19.41 6.38 15.53
CA SER A 550 17.98 6.10 15.69
C SER A 550 17.17 7.39 15.60
N GLY A 551 16.06 7.37 14.88
CA GLY A 551 15.16 8.52 14.85
C GLY A 551 14.18 8.51 13.68
N LEU A 552 13.46 9.61 13.53
CA LEU A 552 12.55 9.83 12.41
C LEU A 552 12.99 11.07 11.63
N GLY A 553 13.27 10.90 10.34
CA GLY A 553 13.49 12.00 9.41
C GLY A 553 12.17 12.41 8.76
N VAL A 554 11.86 13.70 8.78
CA VAL A 554 10.61 14.25 8.22
C VAL A 554 10.87 15.56 7.48
N LEU A 555 9.92 15.99 6.67
CA LEU A 555 9.89 17.35 6.16
C LEU A 555 9.13 18.27 7.13
N SER A 556 9.42 19.57 7.08
CA SER A 556 8.61 20.58 7.76
C SER A 556 7.17 20.55 7.26
N ASN A 557 6.23 20.96 8.12
CA ASN A 557 4.80 20.86 7.86
C ASN A 557 4.32 19.42 7.73
N SER A 558 4.83 18.57 8.63
CA SER A 558 4.46 17.16 8.77
C SER A 558 3.76 16.90 10.10
N ARG A 559 2.97 15.83 10.11
CA ARG A 559 2.29 15.30 11.30
C ARG A 559 2.35 13.77 11.25
N LEU A 560 3.04 13.19 12.22
CA LEU A 560 3.06 11.76 12.46
C LEU A 560 2.18 11.42 13.65
N GLN A 561 1.57 10.24 13.63
CA GLN A 561 0.78 9.68 14.72
C GLN A 561 1.48 8.42 15.23
N VAL A 562 1.51 8.23 16.55
CA VAL A 562 2.14 7.08 17.19
C VAL A 562 1.15 6.46 18.18
N LYS A 563 0.87 5.17 18.01
CA LYS A 563 0.09 4.40 18.99
C LYS A 563 0.94 4.19 20.24
N ASN A 564 0.38 4.53 21.40
CA ASN A 564 0.95 4.21 22.69
C ASN A 564 0.10 3.11 23.35
N ASP A 565 0.75 2.03 23.78
CA ASP A 565 0.10 0.88 24.42
C ASP A 565 -0.30 1.13 25.88
N GLY A 566 -0.02 2.33 26.40
CA GLY A 566 -0.30 2.75 27.77
C GLY A 566 0.76 2.32 28.79
N SER A 567 1.79 1.58 28.38
CA SER A 567 2.88 1.15 29.26
C SER A 567 4.01 2.18 29.36
N HIS A 568 4.06 3.16 28.46
CA HIS A 568 5.09 4.20 28.42
C HIS A 568 4.71 5.41 29.26
N ALA A 569 5.71 6.01 29.90
CA ALA A 569 5.57 7.19 30.74
C ALA A 569 6.13 8.46 30.10
N GLN A 570 7.15 8.34 29.25
CA GLN A 570 7.80 9.50 28.65
C GLN A 570 8.10 9.29 27.17
N LEU A 571 7.89 10.33 26.37
CA LEU A 571 8.47 10.49 25.05
C LEU A 571 9.66 11.45 25.15
N THR A 572 10.81 11.10 24.57
CA THR A 572 11.94 12.01 24.40
C THR A 572 12.47 12.00 22.97
N ALA A 573 12.88 13.15 22.45
CA ALA A 573 13.59 13.27 21.18
C ALA A 573 14.51 14.50 21.18
N SER A 574 15.70 14.37 20.61
CA SER A 574 16.54 15.50 20.24
C SER A 574 16.05 16.04 18.90
N VAL A 575 15.56 17.28 18.87
CA VAL A 575 14.86 17.81 17.69
C VAL A 575 15.64 18.91 17.01
N GLY A 576 15.65 18.97 15.68
CA GLY A 576 16.26 20.08 14.98
C GLY A 576 16.15 20.05 13.47
N VAL A 577 16.64 21.12 12.85
CA VAL A 577 16.82 21.18 11.40
C VAL A 577 18.00 20.29 11.04
N ASP A 578 17.77 19.35 10.13
CA ASP A 578 18.78 18.39 9.73
C ASP A 578 19.83 19.02 8.81
N ASP A 579 21.07 18.54 8.91
CA ASP A 579 22.21 19.04 8.14
C ASP A 579 22.07 18.75 6.64
N SER A 580 21.17 17.84 6.24
CA SER A 580 20.80 17.55 4.85
C SER A 580 19.83 18.55 4.21
N THR A 581 19.29 19.52 4.96
CA THR A 581 18.33 20.48 4.42
C THR A 581 18.94 21.41 3.37
N GLU A 582 18.23 21.65 2.26
CA GLU A 582 18.62 22.68 1.29
C GLU A 582 18.23 24.10 1.75
N ASP A 583 17.06 24.24 2.42
CA ASP A 583 16.65 25.52 3.00
C ASP A 583 17.22 25.67 4.42
N THR A 584 18.30 26.44 4.52
CA THR A 584 19.01 26.73 5.78
C THR A 584 18.52 28.00 6.47
N ARG A 585 17.55 28.73 5.88
CA ARG A 585 17.11 30.04 6.37
C ARG A 585 15.88 29.96 7.26
N GLN A 586 15.02 28.97 7.01
CA GLN A 586 13.73 28.85 7.68
C GLN A 586 13.85 28.02 8.97
N PRO A 587 13.58 28.58 10.15
CA PRO A 587 13.50 27.79 11.36
C PRO A 587 12.22 26.94 11.37
N VAL A 588 12.25 25.85 12.14
CA VAL A 588 11.08 25.00 12.38
C VAL A 588 10.74 24.94 13.87
N ARG A 589 9.50 24.58 14.20
CA ARG A 589 9.08 24.30 15.56
C ARG A 589 8.49 22.89 15.67
N PHE A 590 8.87 22.21 16.74
CA PHE A 590 8.42 20.86 17.06
C PHE A 590 7.36 20.90 18.15
N TYR A 591 6.34 20.06 18.00
CA TYR A 591 5.26 19.91 18.97
C TYR A 591 4.98 18.44 19.19
N VAL A 592 4.66 18.10 20.43
CA VAL A 592 4.16 16.79 20.83
C VAL A 592 2.77 16.98 21.41
N TYR A 593 1.78 16.33 20.82
CA TYR A 593 0.42 16.25 21.34
C TYR A 593 0.13 14.84 21.87
N GLY A 594 -0.74 14.74 22.86
CA GLY A 594 -1.29 13.49 23.37
C GLY A 594 -2.80 13.57 23.40
N ASP A 595 -3.48 12.65 22.70
CA ASP A 595 -4.94 12.60 22.58
C ASP A 595 -5.54 13.98 22.24
N GLY A 596 -4.89 14.71 21.32
CA GLY A 596 -5.31 16.04 20.86
C GLY A 596 -4.84 17.22 21.72
N LYS A 597 -4.18 16.98 22.85
CA LYS A 597 -3.73 18.04 23.78
C LYS A 597 -2.24 18.28 23.67
N LEU A 598 -1.80 19.54 23.68
CA LEU A 598 -0.38 19.88 23.65
C LEU A 598 0.30 19.40 24.94
N LEU A 599 1.38 18.63 24.79
CA LEU A 599 2.19 18.11 25.90
C LEU A 599 3.56 18.78 25.98
N ALA A 600 4.17 19.07 24.83
CA ALA A 600 5.48 19.70 24.76
C ALA A 600 5.65 20.47 23.44
N GLU A 601 6.46 21.52 23.46
CA GLU A 601 6.88 22.25 22.27
C GLU A 601 8.34 22.72 22.40
N SER A 602 9.00 22.92 21.26
CA SER A 602 10.31 23.56 21.22
C SER A 602 10.19 25.07 21.02
N ALA A 603 11.26 25.82 21.32
CA ALA A 603 11.49 27.11 20.67
C ALA A 603 11.70 26.92 19.15
N PRO A 604 11.64 27.98 18.31
CA PRO A 604 12.07 27.86 16.92
C PRO A 604 13.53 27.37 16.85
N VAL A 605 13.77 26.32 16.08
CA VAL A 605 15.10 25.75 15.88
C VAL A 605 15.57 26.11 14.48
N ALA A 606 16.68 26.84 14.39
CA ALA A 606 17.31 27.22 13.12
C ALA A 606 18.36 26.18 12.69
N PHE A 607 18.73 26.20 11.42
CA PHE A 607 19.85 25.43 10.90
C PHE A 607 21.15 25.74 11.67
N GLY A 608 21.94 24.71 11.99
CA GLY A 608 23.18 24.81 12.77
C GLY A 608 23.00 25.04 14.28
N ALA A 609 21.76 25.14 14.78
CA ALA A 609 21.51 25.13 16.22
C ALA A 609 21.67 23.71 16.78
N ARG A 610 22.21 23.61 18.01
CA ARG A 610 22.25 22.32 18.73
C ARG A 610 20.85 21.75 18.86
N ALA A 611 20.70 20.43 18.75
CA ALA A 611 19.41 19.75 18.91
C ALA A 611 18.90 19.82 20.36
N PRO A 612 17.89 20.66 20.70
CA PRO A 612 17.27 20.62 22.02
C PRO A 612 16.59 19.28 22.28
N LEU A 613 16.70 18.80 23.52
CA LEU A 613 15.97 17.63 23.98
C LEU A 613 14.53 18.01 24.34
N LEU A 614 13.57 17.54 23.56
CA LEU A 614 12.14 17.67 23.81
C LEU A 614 11.66 16.47 24.64
N LYS A 615 10.86 16.73 25.68
CA LYS A 615 10.30 15.70 26.57
C LYS A 615 8.81 15.91 26.78
N ALA A 616 8.02 14.85 26.71
CA ALA A 616 6.60 14.87 26.99
C ALA A 616 6.21 13.73 27.95
N ASP A 617 5.34 14.02 28.92
CA ASP A 617 4.69 13.00 29.75
C ASP A 617 3.55 12.36 28.96
N VAL A 618 3.63 11.06 28.73
CA VAL A 618 2.67 10.31 27.92
C VAL A 618 1.92 9.25 28.75
N ARG A 619 1.95 9.37 30.08
CA ARG A 619 1.18 8.48 30.96
C ARG A 619 -0.31 8.60 30.67
N GLY A 620 -0.93 7.47 30.35
CA GLY A 620 -2.35 7.38 30.03
C GLY A 620 -2.73 7.95 28.65
N VAL A 621 -1.77 8.47 27.88
CA VAL A 621 -1.98 8.92 26.50
C VAL A 621 -2.06 7.72 25.58
N LYS A 622 -3.06 7.64 24.70
CA LYS A 622 -3.21 6.52 23.75
C LYS A 622 -2.65 6.83 22.37
N LEU A 623 -2.77 8.09 21.95
CA LEU A 623 -2.29 8.58 20.68
C LEU A 623 -1.34 9.75 20.92
N ILE A 624 -0.13 9.63 20.41
CA ILE A 624 0.85 10.73 20.38
C ILE A 624 0.90 11.28 18.96
N GLU A 625 0.94 12.60 18.81
CA GLU A 625 1.12 13.25 17.51
C GLU A 625 2.39 14.10 17.53
N LEU A 626 3.31 13.80 16.61
CA LEU A 626 4.56 14.53 16.40
C LEU A 626 4.37 15.50 15.24
N VAL A 627 4.45 16.80 15.51
CA VAL A 627 4.18 17.83 14.50
C VAL A 627 5.41 18.71 14.33
N VAL A 628 5.83 18.90 13.08
CA VAL A 628 6.85 19.88 12.72
C VAL A 628 6.19 20.98 11.91
N ARG A 629 6.27 22.23 12.36
CA ARG A 629 5.80 23.40 11.61
C ARG A 629 6.97 24.22 11.11
N GLY A 630 6.95 24.59 9.84
CA GLY A 630 7.90 25.50 9.21
C GLY A 630 7.20 26.58 8.41
N SER A 631 7.94 27.22 7.50
CA SER A 631 7.37 28.21 6.58
C SER A 631 6.25 27.59 5.71
N GLN A 632 5.19 28.38 5.49
CA GLN A 632 4.07 28.06 4.59
C GLN A 632 4.16 28.83 3.27
N ALA A 633 5.21 29.64 3.08
CA ALA A 633 5.43 30.37 1.83
C ALA A 633 5.54 29.37 0.67
N ALA A 634 4.73 29.55 -0.38
CA ALA A 634 4.56 28.56 -1.45
C ALA A 634 5.85 28.24 -2.23
N ASP A 635 6.79 29.18 -2.26
CA ASP A 635 8.08 29.12 -2.95
C ASP A 635 9.22 28.54 -2.09
N ALA A 636 9.02 28.35 -0.78
CA ALA A 636 10.03 27.77 0.09
C ALA A 636 10.16 26.24 -0.12
N SER A 637 11.39 25.75 -0.27
CA SER A 637 11.67 24.32 -0.17
C SER A 637 11.32 23.82 1.23
N PRO A 638 10.76 22.61 1.39
CA PRO A 638 10.49 22.07 2.70
C PRO A 638 11.82 21.85 3.44
N VAL A 639 11.88 22.28 4.70
CA VAL A 639 13.05 22.06 5.56
C VAL A 639 13.08 20.60 5.98
N VAL A 640 14.25 19.95 5.92
CA VAL A 640 14.43 18.62 6.49
C VAL A 640 14.60 18.75 8.00
N ALA A 641 13.82 17.97 8.76
CA ALA A 641 13.77 18.02 10.20
C ALA A 641 13.94 16.62 10.80
N THR A 642 14.61 16.56 11.94
CA THR A 642 15.00 15.31 12.59
C THR A 642 14.40 15.23 13.98
N TRP A 643 13.76 14.10 14.25
CA TRP A 643 13.42 13.62 15.59
C TRP A 643 14.46 12.56 16.00
N GLY A 644 15.65 13.02 16.40
CA GLY A 644 16.79 12.19 16.78
C GLY A 644 16.57 11.48 18.11
N ASP A 645 16.95 10.21 18.18
CA ASP A 645 16.72 9.28 19.29
C ASP A 645 15.28 9.29 19.82
N ALA A 646 14.30 9.55 18.92
CA ALA A 646 12.90 9.59 19.29
C ALA A 646 12.45 8.25 19.88
N ARG A 647 12.05 8.26 21.15
CA ARG A 647 11.80 7.03 21.91
C ARG A 647 10.70 7.20 22.95
N LEU A 648 10.04 6.08 23.24
CA LEU A 648 9.11 5.91 24.35
C LEU A 648 9.80 5.11 25.45
N THR A 649 9.69 5.54 26.70
CA THR A 649 10.28 4.84 27.86
C THR A 649 9.26 4.61 28.96
N HIS A 650 9.43 3.50 29.69
CA HIS A 650 8.64 3.16 30.86
C HIS A 650 9.02 4.01 32.07
N ALA A 651 8.15 4.07 33.07
CA ALA A 651 8.46 4.70 34.35
C ALA A 651 9.65 4.00 35.03
N ALA A 652 10.55 4.78 35.65
CA ALA A 652 11.69 4.25 36.37
C ALA A 652 11.25 3.22 37.43
N GLY A 653 11.83 2.01 37.40
CA GLY A 653 11.55 0.94 38.37
C GLY A 653 10.37 0.01 38.04
N SER A 654 9.69 0.20 36.89
CA SER A 654 8.72 -0.79 36.39
C SER A 654 9.44 -1.84 35.54
N PRO A 655 9.34 -3.15 35.84
CA PRO A 655 9.85 -4.19 34.94
C PRO A 655 9.17 -4.05 33.57
N ALA A 656 9.91 -4.32 32.48
CA ALA A 656 9.31 -4.53 31.17
C ALA A 656 8.23 -5.62 31.33
N THR A 657 6.97 -5.24 31.17
CA THR A 657 5.88 -6.20 31.31
C THR A 657 5.95 -7.07 30.06
N VAL A 658 6.55 -8.26 30.18
CA VAL A 658 6.54 -9.27 29.12
C VAL A 658 5.09 -9.57 28.80
N GLN A 659 4.54 -8.93 27.77
CA GLN A 659 3.22 -9.28 27.26
C GLN A 659 3.32 -10.67 26.63
N ARG A 660 3.01 -11.69 27.41
CA ARG A 660 2.54 -12.97 26.88
C ARG A 660 1.14 -12.73 26.33
N ARG A 661 1.00 -12.55 25.02
CA ARG A 661 -0.27 -12.76 24.30
C ARG A 661 -0.02 -13.45 22.98
#